data_AF-A0A4V0ND17-F1
#
_entry.id   AF-A0A4V0ND17-F1
#
_cell.length_a   1.000
_cell.length_b   1.000
_cell.length_c   1.000
_cell.angle_alpha   90.00
_cell.angle_beta   90.00
_cell.angle_gamma   90.00
#
_symmetry.space_group_name_H-M   'P 1'
#
loop_
_entity.id
_entity.type
_entity.pdbx_description
1 polymer ?
#
loop_
_entity_poly.entity_id
_entity_poly.type
_entity_poly.pdbx_seq_one_letter_code
_entity_poly.pdbx_strand_id
1 'polypeptide(L)'
;MTLSPASGAIVAWPWLGKDDRRVCERAWAALLAAGALRSGDAAWGAPALCRGVGGPEGHRIPWASWALRLCARALAPAAAGDAAVAVAVVAAGGVEGAPDALARGALAARLLAPHADEARARRWLLCLAEHAEASWPRNPAAASTGPDATAARLASCARESVALWTAPALFAGDDLAPASRFGAAVATPIWLLDGLVRLWLDPAAPDLAAPTLTPLLALWLGGADLAPPLLRALSGERASPVRRLEICSLLASRPYRAALAARVQDALASARAALESSPRASPTERGLAEAAADFLDALGERFRFFEGLMSFRDLLGAGARPRRGRTPADAAGADLRAAVEFLVESSPWQESWEVQRFGVLGSPEEPVGQWFVRATILMALLEIGATGRDVRAEAAALLDEIPAGELRYFGAFRELPPDADDLAIMLQLVAATGAARGRAETWIEVMLANVGDDGIVPTWFYRGPAGPTTPGATWAGDDCAAVRLNLLAGLLSFDAGRFARIIDANARRALDAASAAGVEGAVFYDASYTDLAFLRFARLYRARAAAAPRAAEVAAAESIVLSRMLGSQRLDGGFGTPLRTAACLEGAAMMPSPEPLLLERGARYLGELQLVDGSWPAEPLYRVPMKDGREGHHLGRALTTALCARGLAAALSRLGTGGERRA
;
A
#
# COMPACT_ATOMS: atom_id res chain seq x y z
N MET A 1 22.63 -13.36 67.12
CA MET A 1 22.67 -11.89 67.09
C MET A 1 22.29 -11.44 65.69
N THR A 2 21.39 -10.46 65.62
CA THR A 2 20.62 -9.91 64.49
C THR A 2 21.45 -9.27 63.36
N LEU A 3 20.92 -9.34 62.13
CA LEU A 3 20.59 -8.25 61.15
C LEU A 3 20.59 -8.86 59.71
N SER A 4 19.44 -9.03 59.05
CA SER A 4 18.62 -8.08 58.26
C SER A 4 19.07 -7.91 56.79
N PRO A 5 18.15 -7.98 55.79
CA PRO A 5 18.43 -7.91 54.37
C PRO A 5 18.26 -6.49 53.81
N ALA A 6 19.17 -6.01 52.96
CA ALA A 6 18.92 -4.97 51.96
C ALA A 6 20.21 -4.67 51.17
N SER A 7 20.29 -5.15 49.93
CA SER A 7 21.01 -4.44 48.86
C SER A 7 20.73 -5.15 47.54
N GLY A 8 19.95 -4.49 46.68
CA GLY A 8 19.81 -4.87 45.29
C GLY A 8 21.18 -4.79 44.61
N ALA A 9 21.71 -5.96 44.27
CA ALA A 9 22.78 -6.11 43.31
C ALA A 9 22.19 -6.84 42.11
N ILE A 10 22.06 -6.11 40.99
CA ILE A 10 21.92 -6.72 39.67
C ILE A 10 23.29 -7.37 39.40
N VAL A 11 23.41 -8.63 39.79
CA VAL A 11 24.52 -9.48 39.36
C VAL A 11 24.25 -9.82 37.90
N ALA A 12 25.15 -9.38 37.03
CA ALA A 12 25.19 -9.84 35.65
C ALA A 12 25.43 -11.36 35.64
N TRP A 13 24.46 -12.12 35.15
CA TRP A 13 24.60 -13.56 34.92
C TRP A 13 25.18 -13.81 33.52
N PRO A 14 26.25 -14.60 33.39
CA PRO A 14 26.79 -14.97 32.08
C PRO A 14 25.88 -16.04 31.44
N TRP A 15 25.61 -15.86 30.14
CA TRP A 15 25.05 -16.82 29.18
C TRP A 15 24.59 -18.17 29.75
N LEU A 16 23.30 -18.29 30.03
CA LEU A 16 22.63 -19.56 30.37
C LEU A 16 21.96 -20.16 29.12
N GLY A 17 22.33 -21.40 28.80
CA GLY A 17 21.69 -22.19 27.75
C GLY A 17 20.47 -22.98 28.27
N LYS A 18 19.51 -23.26 27.39
CA LYS A 18 18.37 -24.22 27.44
C LYS A 18 17.50 -24.38 28.72
N ASP A 19 17.87 -23.86 29.90
CA ASP A 19 17.18 -24.08 31.18
C ASP A 19 16.22 -22.96 31.60
N ASP A 20 16.20 -21.80 30.91
CA ASP A 20 15.33 -20.66 31.23
C ASP A 20 13.82 -20.95 31.08
N ARG A 21 13.46 -21.87 30.18
CA ARG A 21 12.07 -22.31 29.98
C ARG A 21 11.50 -22.98 31.22
N ARG A 22 12.33 -23.77 31.93
CA ARG A 22 11.91 -24.54 33.11
C ARG A 22 11.81 -23.68 34.37
N VAL A 23 12.50 -22.55 34.42
CA VAL A 23 12.42 -21.60 35.55
C VAL A 23 11.14 -20.77 35.44
N CYS A 24 10.82 -20.26 34.24
CA CYS A 24 9.55 -19.57 33.99
C CYS A 24 8.33 -20.48 34.19
N GLU A 25 8.38 -21.73 33.71
CA GLU A 25 7.31 -22.72 33.90
C GLU A 25 7.07 -23.06 35.37
N ARG A 26 8.13 -23.14 36.19
CA ARG A 26 8.00 -23.45 37.64
C ARG A 26 7.48 -22.26 38.44
N ALA A 27 7.93 -21.05 38.15
CA ALA A 27 7.44 -19.84 38.80
C ALA A 27 5.93 -19.60 38.52
N TRP A 28 5.50 -19.83 37.27
CA TRP A 28 4.09 -19.71 36.90
C TRP A 28 3.22 -20.85 37.42
N ALA A 29 3.72 -22.09 37.45
CA ALA A 29 3.00 -23.20 38.07
C ALA A 29 2.79 -22.98 39.57
N ALA A 30 3.77 -22.39 40.27
CA ALA A 30 3.63 -22.01 41.68
C ALA A 30 2.61 -20.87 41.90
N LEU A 31 2.59 -19.86 41.02
CA LEU A 31 1.61 -18.77 41.02
C LEU A 31 0.17 -19.24 40.74
N LEU A 32 -0.01 -20.18 39.80
CA LEU A 32 -1.31 -20.76 39.47
C LEU A 32 -1.80 -21.73 40.54
N ALA A 33 -0.90 -22.52 41.13
CA ALA A 33 -1.22 -23.38 42.28
C ALA A 33 -1.62 -22.57 43.52
N ALA A 34 -1.11 -21.34 43.67
CA ALA A 34 -1.52 -20.41 44.72
C ALA A 34 -2.87 -19.72 44.47
N GLY A 35 -3.59 -20.04 43.38
CA GLY A 35 -4.94 -19.54 43.13
C GLY A 35 -5.00 -18.16 42.45
N ALA A 36 -3.92 -17.69 41.82
CA ALA A 36 -3.84 -16.36 41.20
C ALA A 36 -4.90 -16.07 40.10
N LEU A 37 -5.53 -17.10 39.53
CA LEU A 37 -6.67 -16.94 38.60
C LEU A 37 -7.96 -16.52 39.33
N ARG A 38 -8.08 -16.78 40.63
CA ARG A 38 -9.22 -16.34 41.44
C ARG A 38 -9.06 -14.93 42.01
N SER A 39 -7.84 -14.38 42.07
CA SER A 39 -7.56 -13.06 42.66
C SER A 39 -7.44 -11.90 41.65
N GLY A 40 -7.50 -12.16 40.34
CA GLY A 40 -7.43 -11.11 39.32
C GLY A 40 -6.02 -10.57 39.03
N ASP A 41 -4.98 -11.11 39.66
CA ASP A 41 -3.60 -10.61 39.55
C ASP A 41 -2.89 -11.02 38.24
N ALA A 42 -3.45 -11.98 37.48
CA ALA A 42 -2.87 -12.47 36.23
C ALA A 42 -2.91 -11.44 35.07
N ALA A 43 -3.74 -10.40 35.17
CA ALA A 43 -3.88 -9.38 34.12
C ALA A 43 -2.62 -8.52 33.93
N TRP A 44 -1.72 -8.47 34.93
CA TRP A 44 -0.51 -7.63 34.90
C TRP A 44 0.77 -8.35 34.44
N GLY A 45 0.75 -9.69 34.29
CA GLY A 45 1.93 -10.47 33.92
C GLY A 45 2.23 -10.54 32.43
N ALA A 46 1.21 -10.38 31.57
CA ALA A 46 1.37 -10.47 30.11
C ALA A 46 2.18 -9.33 29.47
N PRO A 47 2.08 -8.06 29.92
CA PRO A 47 2.87 -6.96 29.38
C PRO A 47 4.37 -7.02 29.70
N ALA A 48 4.77 -7.72 30.78
CA ALA A 48 6.17 -7.78 31.22
C ALA A 48 7.07 -8.62 30.28
N LEU A 49 6.49 -9.56 29.52
CA LEU A 49 7.23 -10.39 28.55
C LEU A 49 7.42 -9.70 27.20
N CYS A 50 6.65 -8.66 26.88
CA CYS A 50 6.78 -7.91 25.63
C CYS A 50 8.08 -7.10 25.52
N ARG A 51 8.81 -6.88 26.63
CA ARG A 51 10.07 -6.12 26.63
C ARG A 51 11.34 -6.97 26.63
N GLY A 52 11.24 -8.30 26.80
CA GLY A 52 12.39 -9.13 27.19
C GLY A 52 12.96 -10.10 26.15
N VAL A 53 12.29 -10.37 25.03
CA VAL A 53 12.73 -11.45 24.12
C VAL A 53 12.85 -10.96 22.69
N GLY A 54 13.90 -10.17 22.44
CA GLY A 54 14.48 -10.05 21.11
C GLY A 54 15.25 -11.34 20.80
N GLY A 55 14.56 -12.34 20.25
CA GLY A 55 15.20 -13.51 19.66
C GLY A 55 15.71 -13.20 18.25
N PRO A 56 16.83 -13.80 17.81
CA PRO A 56 17.28 -13.68 16.43
C PRO A 56 16.21 -14.26 15.49
N GLU A 57 16.14 -13.67 14.31
CA GLU A 57 15.19 -13.98 13.24
C GLU A 57 14.89 -15.48 13.13
N GLY A 58 13.59 -15.83 13.17
CA GLY A 58 13.11 -17.17 12.77
C GLY A 58 12.64 -18.11 13.89
N HIS A 59 12.60 -17.71 15.16
CA HIS A 59 12.02 -18.54 16.22
C HIS A 59 10.77 -17.90 16.83
N ARG A 60 9.63 -18.09 16.15
CA ARG A 60 8.30 -17.85 16.73
C ARG A 60 8.06 -18.89 17.82
N ILE A 61 7.76 -18.45 19.04
CA ILE A 61 7.23 -19.33 20.08
C ILE A 61 5.90 -19.89 19.54
N PRO A 62 5.75 -21.23 19.41
CA PRO A 62 4.50 -21.78 18.90
C PRO A 62 3.46 -21.71 20.03
N TRP A 63 2.68 -20.64 20.02
CA TRP A 63 1.58 -20.40 20.98
C TRP A 63 0.64 -21.61 21.09
N ALA A 64 0.43 -22.35 20.00
CA ALA A 64 -0.31 -23.61 20.00
C ALA A 64 0.32 -24.70 20.90
N SER A 65 1.65 -24.84 20.89
CA SER A 65 2.34 -25.84 21.73
C SER A 65 2.39 -25.43 23.21
N TRP A 66 2.34 -24.13 23.50
CA TRP A 66 2.24 -23.60 24.86
C TRP A 66 0.81 -23.73 25.42
N ALA A 67 -0.21 -23.41 24.62
CA ALA A 67 -1.61 -23.59 24.96
C ALA A 67 -1.96 -25.08 25.20
N LEU A 68 -1.47 -25.99 24.34
CA LEU A 68 -1.67 -27.43 24.50
C LEU A 68 -1.06 -28.00 25.79
N ARG A 69 0.07 -27.47 26.26
CA ARG A 69 0.69 -27.89 27.54
C ARG A 69 -0.03 -27.35 28.77
N LEU A 70 -0.71 -26.20 28.63
CA LEU A 70 -1.62 -25.64 29.62
C LEU A 70 -2.91 -26.46 29.73
N CYS A 71 -3.50 -26.89 28.60
CA CYS A 71 -4.66 -27.78 28.56
C CYS A 71 -4.38 -29.13 29.23
N ALA A 72 -3.20 -29.71 28.99
CA ALA A 72 -2.81 -31.01 29.55
C ALA A 72 -2.63 -31.01 31.08
N ARG A 73 -2.61 -29.84 31.73
CA ARG A 73 -2.41 -29.69 33.19
C ARG A 73 -3.63 -29.14 33.93
N ALA A 74 -4.70 -28.77 33.22
CA ALA A 74 -5.95 -28.33 33.82
C ALA A 74 -6.77 -29.55 34.27
N LEU A 75 -6.75 -29.87 35.58
CA LEU A 75 -7.38 -31.05 36.17
C LEU A 75 -8.91 -30.95 36.34
N ALA A 76 -9.58 -29.97 35.71
CA ALA A 76 -11.03 -29.78 35.82
C ALA A 76 -11.69 -29.81 34.42
N PRO A 77 -12.73 -30.66 34.19
CA PRO A 77 -13.41 -30.81 32.90
C PRO A 77 -13.92 -29.51 32.28
N ALA A 78 -14.42 -28.57 33.10
CA ALA A 78 -14.88 -27.26 32.63
C ALA A 78 -13.74 -26.39 32.08
N ALA A 79 -12.54 -26.48 32.67
CA ALA A 79 -11.36 -25.73 32.21
C ALA A 79 -10.72 -26.32 30.95
N ALA A 80 -10.92 -27.62 30.68
CA ALA A 80 -10.47 -28.27 29.45
C ALA A 80 -11.33 -27.85 28.24
N GLY A 81 -12.63 -27.61 28.43
CA GLY A 81 -13.54 -27.06 27.41
C GLY A 81 -13.15 -25.64 27.00
N ASP A 82 -12.95 -24.75 27.97
CA ASP A 82 -12.53 -23.36 27.70
C ASP A 82 -11.12 -23.29 27.09
N ALA A 83 -10.22 -24.17 27.50
CA ALA A 83 -8.87 -24.24 26.94
C ALA A 83 -8.84 -24.89 25.54
N ALA A 84 -9.74 -25.82 25.22
CA ALA A 84 -9.91 -26.35 23.88
C ALA A 84 -10.56 -25.33 22.93
N VAL A 85 -11.49 -24.51 23.42
CA VAL A 85 -12.00 -23.33 22.70
C VAL A 85 -10.90 -22.30 22.47
N ALA A 86 -10.05 -22.04 23.47
CA ALA A 86 -8.88 -21.17 23.31
C ALA A 86 -7.85 -21.74 22.32
N VAL A 87 -7.60 -23.05 22.32
CA VAL A 87 -6.74 -23.73 21.33
C VAL A 87 -7.36 -23.72 19.93
N ALA A 88 -8.67 -23.87 19.80
CA ALA A 88 -9.37 -23.74 18.51
C ALA A 88 -9.31 -22.30 17.97
N VAL A 89 -9.44 -21.30 18.85
CA VAL A 89 -9.30 -19.87 18.53
C VAL A 89 -7.84 -19.52 18.18
N VAL A 90 -6.85 -20.08 18.87
CA VAL A 90 -5.41 -19.89 18.56
C VAL A 90 -4.99 -20.67 17.30
N ALA A 91 -5.52 -21.87 17.06
CA ALA A 91 -5.30 -22.63 15.84
C ALA A 91 -5.95 -21.95 14.62
N ALA A 92 -7.07 -21.25 14.81
CA ALA A 92 -7.66 -20.36 13.80
C ALA A 92 -6.83 -19.08 13.56
N GLY A 93 -5.91 -18.73 14.48
CA GLY A 93 -5.17 -17.47 14.49
C GLY A 93 -3.70 -17.49 14.06
N GLY A 94 -3.02 -18.63 13.89
CA GLY A 94 -1.61 -18.54 13.46
C GLY A 94 -0.80 -19.83 13.36
N VAL A 95 -0.76 -20.39 12.16
CA VAL A 95 0.38 -21.17 11.63
C VAL A 95 0.48 -20.87 10.13
N GLU A 96 1.53 -20.17 9.71
CA GLU A 96 1.86 -20.03 8.28
C GLU A 96 2.20 -21.42 7.74
N GLY A 97 1.41 -21.90 6.77
CA GLY A 97 1.64 -23.17 6.06
C GLY A 97 0.62 -24.29 6.30
N ALA A 98 -0.43 -24.10 7.11
CA ALA A 98 -1.52 -25.08 7.21
C ALA A 98 -2.69 -24.69 6.28
N PRO A 99 -3.10 -25.53 5.32
CA PRO A 99 -4.21 -25.24 4.42
C PRO A 99 -5.55 -25.37 5.18
N ASP A 100 -6.13 -24.20 5.47
CA ASP A 100 -7.55 -23.87 5.67
C ASP A 100 -8.36 -24.28 6.93
N ALA A 101 -9.41 -23.47 7.19
CA ALA A 101 -10.25 -23.46 8.39
C ALA A 101 -11.13 -24.70 8.60
N LEU A 102 -11.56 -25.37 7.54
CA LEU A 102 -12.30 -26.64 7.61
C LEU A 102 -11.42 -27.79 8.12
N ALA A 103 -10.15 -27.83 7.71
CA ALA A 103 -9.17 -28.77 8.27
C ALA A 103 -8.88 -28.45 9.75
N ARG A 104 -8.89 -27.17 10.13
CA ARG A 104 -8.79 -26.73 11.53
C ARG A 104 -10.03 -27.13 12.36
N GLY A 105 -11.23 -27.02 11.80
CA GLY A 105 -12.48 -27.46 12.42
C GLY A 105 -12.56 -28.99 12.57
N ALA A 106 -12.14 -29.73 11.55
CA ALA A 106 -12.02 -31.19 11.59
C ALA A 106 -10.99 -31.65 12.64
N LEU A 107 -9.85 -30.97 12.73
CA LEU A 107 -8.84 -31.23 13.75
C LEU A 107 -9.36 -30.89 15.15
N ALA A 108 -10.01 -29.73 15.33
CA ALA A 108 -10.61 -29.34 16.60
C ALA A 108 -11.68 -30.36 17.05
N ALA A 109 -12.55 -30.80 16.14
CA ALA A 109 -13.55 -31.83 16.43
C ALA A 109 -12.91 -33.17 16.83
N ARG A 110 -11.84 -33.60 16.14
CA ARG A 110 -11.06 -34.80 16.51
C ARG A 110 -10.36 -34.66 17.87
N LEU A 111 -9.89 -33.47 18.22
CA LEU A 111 -9.25 -33.18 19.51
C LEU A 111 -10.26 -33.05 20.65
N LEU A 112 -11.49 -32.62 20.37
CA LEU A 112 -12.59 -32.53 21.33
C LEU A 112 -13.28 -33.88 21.56
N ALA A 113 -13.29 -34.76 20.55
CA ALA A 113 -13.96 -36.06 20.58
C ALA A 113 -13.59 -36.99 21.77
N PRO A 114 -12.34 -37.03 22.28
CA PRO A 114 -11.98 -37.83 23.45
C PRO A 114 -12.47 -37.25 24.79
N HIS A 115 -12.84 -35.97 24.80
CA HIS A 115 -13.30 -35.23 25.98
C HIS A 115 -14.82 -35.03 26.00
N ALA A 116 -15.52 -35.60 25.02
CA ALA A 116 -16.98 -35.63 25.01
C ALA A 116 -17.46 -36.80 25.89
N ASP A 117 -18.14 -36.47 26.99
CA ASP A 117 -18.59 -37.46 27.99
C ASP A 117 -19.63 -38.45 27.43
N GLU A 118 -20.21 -38.16 26.26
CA GLU A 118 -21.19 -39.02 25.60
C GLU A 118 -20.66 -39.64 24.30
N ALA A 119 -20.83 -40.96 24.15
CA ALA A 119 -20.48 -41.70 22.94
C ALA A 119 -21.17 -41.15 21.67
N ARG A 120 -22.37 -40.58 21.82
CA ARG A 120 -23.12 -39.93 20.73
C ARG A 120 -22.44 -38.63 20.28
N ALA A 121 -21.99 -37.80 21.21
CA ALA A 121 -21.25 -36.56 20.94
C ALA A 121 -19.87 -36.83 20.31
N ARG A 122 -19.15 -37.86 20.79
CA ARG A 122 -17.89 -38.32 20.18
C ARG A 122 -18.09 -38.75 18.72
N ARG A 123 -19.13 -39.54 18.44
CA ARG A 123 -19.44 -40.02 17.09
C ARG A 123 -19.85 -38.86 16.17
N TRP A 124 -20.64 -37.93 16.69
CA TRP A 124 -21.06 -36.71 16.01
C TRP A 124 -19.85 -35.84 15.59
N LEU A 125 -18.90 -35.59 16.50
CA LEU A 125 -17.68 -34.81 16.22
C LEU A 125 -16.79 -35.46 15.15
N LEU A 126 -16.68 -36.80 15.16
CA LEU A 126 -15.88 -37.53 14.16
C LEU A 126 -16.53 -37.50 12.77
N CYS A 127 -17.84 -37.71 12.67
CA CYS A 127 -18.53 -37.63 11.38
C CYS A 127 -18.54 -36.21 10.80
N LEU A 128 -18.58 -35.16 11.65
CA LEU A 128 -18.42 -33.78 11.23
C LEU A 128 -17.06 -33.54 10.55
N ALA A 129 -15.99 -34.08 11.15
CA ALA A 129 -14.63 -33.98 10.62
C ALA A 129 -14.50 -34.69 9.26
N GLU A 130 -15.08 -35.88 9.12
CA GLU A 130 -15.07 -36.65 7.88
C GLU A 130 -15.85 -35.95 6.75
N HIS A 131 -17.00 -35.34 7.05
CA HIS A 131 -17.80 -34.61 6.06
C HIS A 131 -17.13 -33.32 5.58
N ALA A 132 -16.49 -32.58 6.50
CA ALA A 132 -15.72 -31.38 6.17
C ALA A 132 -14.54 -31.70 5.23
N GLU A 133 -13.84 -32.81 5.48
CA GLU A 133 -12.69 -33.29 4.69
C GLU A 133 -13.11 -33.76 3.28
N ALA A 134 -14.22 -34.48 3.16
CA ALA A 134 -14.73 -34.98 1.88
C ALA A 134 -15.27 -33.88 0.93
N SER A 135 -15.76 -32.77 1.49
CA SER A 135 -16.37 -31.67 0.73
C SER A 135 -15.32 -30.73 0.09
N TRP A 136 -14.07 -30.83 0.55
CA TRP A 136 -12.98 -29.89 0.27
C TRP A 136 -12.58 -29.75 -1.22
N PRO A 137 -12.38 -30.84 -2.00
CA PRO A 137 -11.90 -30.75 -3.39
C PRO A 137 -12.90 -30.13 -4.36
N ARG A 138 -14.16 -29.96 -3.95
CA ARG A 138 -15.24 -29.37 -4.75
C ARG A 138 -15.49 -27.90 -4.41
N ASN A 139 -14.62 -27.29 -3.60
CA ASN A 139 -14.81 -25.92 -3.12
C ASN A 139 -14.30 -24.88 -4.15
N PRO A 140 -15.19 -24.10 -4.78
CA PRO A 140 -14.81 -23.12 -5.81
C PRO A 140 -13.95 -21.95 -5.27
N ALA A 141 -13.86 -21.78 -3.95
CA ALA A 141 -13.06 -20.71 -3.33
C ALA A 141 -11.54 -20.96 -3.38
N ALA A 142 -11.09 -22.20 -3.62
CA ALA A 142 -9.67 -22.51 -3.77
C ALA A 142 -9.07 -21.97 -5.09
N ALA A 143 -9.90 -21.49 -6.02
CA ALA A 143 -9.48 -21.07 -7.36
C ALA A 143 -9.61 -19.55 -7.64
N SER A 144 -10.24 -18.75 -6.77
CA SER A 144 -10.52 -17.34 -7.08
C SER A 144 -9.54 -16.37 -6.40
N THR A 145 -8.67 -15.72 -7.18
CA THR A 145 -7.76 -14.64 -6.74
C THR A 145 -8.22 -13.22 -7.15
N GLY A 146 -9.50 -13.06 -7.53
CA GLY A 146 -10.05 -11.81 -8.07
C GLY A 146 -10.82 -10.92 -7.06
N PRO A 147 -11.44 -9.82 -7.53
CA PRO A 147 -12.27 -8.90 -6.74
C PRO A 147 -13.42 -9.59 -5.98
N ASP A 148 -13.89 -10.74 -6.49
CA ASP A 148 -14.88 -11.59 -5.84
C ASP A 148 -14.35 -12.33 -4.60
N ALA A 149 -13.05 -12.20 -4.27
CA ALA A 149 -12.44 -12.89 -3.14
C ALA A 149 -13.10 -12.55 -1.80
N THR A 150 -13.60 -11.34 -1.61
CA THR A 150 -14.32 -10.95 -0.38
C THR A 150 -15.66 -11.64 -0.28
N ALA A 151 -16.45 -11.63 -1.37
CA ALA A 151 -17.72 -12.33 -1.42
C ALA A 151 -17.51 -13.85 -1.30
N ALA A 152 -16.47 -14.41 -1.93
CA ALA A 152 -16.10 -15.81 -1.86
C ALA A 152 -15.62 -16.23 -0.46
N ARG A 153 -14.91 -15.36 0.27
CA ARG A 153 -14.47 -15.58 1.66
C ARG A 153 -15.60 -15.41 2.68
N LEU A 154 -16.42 -14.36 2.53
CA LEU A 154 -17.67 -14.23 3.29
C LEU A 154 -18.56 -15.45 3.06
N ALA A 155 -18.65 -15.93 1.82
CA ALA A 155 -19.32 -17.18 1.50
C ALA A 155 -18.59 -18.39 2.10
N SER A 156 -17.26 -18.42 2.19
CA SER A 156 -16.51 -19.51 2.84
C SER A 156 -16.82 -19.62 4.33
N CYS A 157 -16.83 -18.51 5.07
CA CYS A 157 -17.12 -18.58 6.50
C CYS A 157 -18.60 -18.56 6.84
N ALA A 158 -19.44 -18.00 5.98
CA ALA A 158 -20.86 -18.31 6.00
C ALA A 158 -21.03 -19.82 5.83
N ARG A 159 -20.33 -20.46 4.88
CA ARG A 159 -20.35 -21.92 4.69
C ARG A 159 -19.81 -22.69 5.89
N GLU A 160 -18.73 -22.26 6.53
CA GLU A 160 -18.19 -22.90 7.74
C GLU A 160 -19.14 -22.78 8.94
N SER A 161 -19.70 -21.58 9.15
CA SER A 161 -20.67 -21.34 10.21
C SER A 161 -21.96 -22.13 9.94
N VAL A 162 -22.46 -22.09 8.71
CA VAL A 162 -23.58 -22.91 8.23
C VAL A 162 -23.31 -24.39 8.49
N ALA A 163 -22.16 -24.92 8.06
CA ALA A 163 -21.81 -26.33 8.24
C ALA A 163 -21.81 -26.75 9.72
N LEU A 164 -21.23 -25.92 10.60
CA LEU A 164 -21.21 -26.15 12.05
C LEU A 164 -22.63 -26.30 12.62
N TRP A 165 -23.56 -25.45 12.19
CA TRP A 165 -24.93 -25.40 12.71
C TRP A 165 -25.90 -26.36 12.00
N THR A 166 -25.67 -26.67 10.73
CA THR A 166 -26.51 -27.63 9.97
C THR A 166 -26.17 -29.09 10.26
N ALA A 167 -24.96 -29.38 10.75
CA ALA A 167 -24.55 -30.77 10.94
C ALA A 167 -25.38 -31.54 11.98
N PRO A 168 -25.70 -31.00 13.18
CA PRO A 168 -26.65 -31.66 14.09
C PRO A 168 -27.99 -32.01 13.43
N ALA A 169 -28.58 -31.07 12.67
CA ALA A 169 -29.83 -31.28 11.96
C ALA A 169 -29.70 -32.37 10.87
N LEU A 170 -28.59 -32.37 10.12
CA LEU A 170 -28.28 -33.39 9.11
C LEU A 170 -28.20 -34.79 9.73
N PHE A 171 -27.52 -34.93 10.88
CA PHE A 171 -27.39 -36.22 11.56
C PHE A 171 -28.71 -36.70 12.19
N ALA A 172 -29.62 -35.79 12.51
CA ALA A 172 -30.94 -36.10 13.05
C ALA A 172 -31.98 -36.40 11.95
N GLY A 173 -31.67 -36.07 10.68
CA GLY A 173 -32.62 -36.17 9.57
C GLY A 173 -33.63 -35.03 9.53
N ASP A 174 -33.34 -33.92 10.20
CA ASP A 174 -34.21 -32.74 10.32
C ASP A 174 -34.04 -31.80 9.09
N ASP A 175 -34.94 -30.81 8.97
CA ASP A 175 -34.80 -29.74 7.97
C ASP A 175 -33.55 -28.88 8.25
N LEU A 176 -32.68 -28.75 7.25
CA LEU A 176 -31.43 -28.00 7.34
C LEU A 176 -31.64 -26.49 7.17
N ALA A 177 -32.74 -26.07 6.56
CA ALA A 177 -32.95 -24.68 6.17
C ALA A 177 -32.88 -23.70 7.36
N PRO A 178 -33.48 -23.98 8.54
CA PRO A 178 -33.43 -23.06 9.66
C PRO A 178 -32.03 -22.93 10.27
N ALA A 179 -31.33 -24.06 10.44
CA ALA A 179 -29.95 -24.10 10.92
C ALA A 179 -28.98 -23.42 9.95
N SER A 180 -29.21 -23.55 8.65
CA SER A 180 -28.45 -22.86 7.61
C SER A 180 -28.66 -21.34 7.67
N ARG A 181 -29.91 -20.88 7.77
CA ARG A 181 -30.20 -19.44 7.95
C ARG A 181 -29.56 -18.87 9.20
N PHE A 182 -29.61 -19.61 10.31
CA PHE A 182 -28.94 -19.23 11.56
C PHE A 182 -27.42 -19.12 11.37
N GLY A 183 -26.78 -20.16 10.83
CA GLY A 183 -25.35 -20.18 10.57
C GLY A 183 -24.88 -19.03 9.67
N ALA A 184 -25.66 -18.70 8.64
CA ALA A 184 -25.39 -17.57 7.77
C ALA A 184 -25.49 -16.22 8.52
N ALA A 185 -26.49 -16.08 9.39
CA ALA A 185 -26.68 -14.85 10.18
C ALA A 185 -25.56 -14.63 11.21
N VAL A 186 -25.09 -15.68 11.89
CA VAL A 186 -24.03 -15.56 12.91
C VAL A 186 -22.60 -15.47 12.34
N ALA A 187 -22.40 -15.80 11.07
CA ALA A 187 -21.09 -15.70 10.42
C ALA A 187 -20.55 -14.26 10.42
N THR A 188 -21.43 -13.28 10.18
CA THR A 188 -21.08 -11.85 10.14
C THR A 188 -20.46 -11.37 11.47
N PRO A 189 -21.13 -11.52 12.63
CA PRO A 189 -20.57 -11.06 13.90
C PRO A 189 -19.27 -11.79 14.24
N ILE A 190 -19.15 -13.10 14.01
CA ILE A 190 -17.89 -13.81 14.28
C ILE A 190 -16.71 -13.17 13.51
N TRP A 191 -16.92 -12.80 12.25
CA TRP A 191 -15.90 -12.17 11.40
C TRP A 191 -15.57 -10.74 11.78
N LEU A 192 -16.57 -9.96 12.16
CA LEU A 192 -16.34 -8.60 12.64
C LEU A 192 -15.52 -8.63 13.93
N LEU A 193 -15.75 -9.62 14.81
CA LEU A 193 -14.99 -9.83 16.03
C LEU A 193 -13.54 -10.25 15.74
N ASP A 194 -13.35 -11.23 14.85
CA ASP A 194 -12.02 -11.68 14.42
C ASP A 194 -11.21 -10.53 13.81
N GLY A 195 -11.81 -9.78 12.88
CA GLY A 195 -11.18 -8.60 12.29
C GLY A 195 -10.79 -7.55 13.32
N LEU A 196 -11.64 -7.33 14.34
CA LEU A 196 -11.38 -6.37 15.41
C LEU A 196 -10.20 -6.82 16.27
N VAL A 197 -10.18 -8.10 16.66
CA VAL A 197 -9.10 -8.69 17.45
C VAL A 197 -7.78 -8.64 16.67
N ARG A 198 -7.78 -9.02 15.40
CA ARG A 198 -6.59 -8.96 14.54
C ARG A 198 -6.02 -7.56 14.44
N LEU A 199 -6.88 -6.58 14.14
CA LEU A 199 -6.49 -5.18 14.03
C LEU A 199 -5.95 -4.61 15.35
N TRP A 200 -6.43 -5.14 16.48
CA TRP A 200 -5.95 -4.76 17.80
C TRP A 200 -4.61 -5.41 18.17
N LEU A 201 -4.41 -6.69 17.83
CA LEU A 201 -3.19 -7.44 18.13
C LEU A 201 -2.05 -7.12 17.16
N ASP A 202 -2.35 -6.96 15.88
CA ASP A 202 -1.40 -6.70 14.82
C ASP A 202 -1.99 -5.80 13.71
N PRO A 203 -1.88 -4.46 13.85
CA PRO A 203 -2.32 -3.53 12.81
C PRO A 203 -1.44 -3.56 11.53
N ALA A 204 -0.32 -4.30 11.55
CA ALA A 204 0.52 -4.54 10.39
C ALA A 204 0.25 -5.89 9.72
N ALA A 205 -0.77 -6.63 10.20
CA ALA A 205 -1.08 -7.94 9.68
C ALA A 205 -1.29 -7.88 8.15
N PRO A 206 -0.65 -8.77 7.35
CA PRO A 206 -0.67 -8.70 5.89
C PRO A 206 -2.09 -8.76 5.28
N ASP A 207 -3.03 -9.39 5.98
CA ASP A 207 -4.45 -9.44 5.64
C ASP A 207 -5.15 -8.06 5.71
N LEU A 208 -4.62 -7.12 6.50
CA LEU A 208 -5.04 -5.70 6.50
C LEU A 208 -4.47 -4.90 5.32
N ALA A 209 -3.52 -5.44 4.55
CA ALA A 209 -3.00 -4.78 3.34
C ALA A 209 -4.01 -4.80 2.17
N ALA A 210 -5.03 -5.67 2.25
CA ALA A 210 -6.10 -5.77 1.29
C ALA A 210 -7.45 -5.61 2.03
N PRO A 211 -7.89 -4.38 2.31
CA PRO A 211 -8.99 -4.12 3.24
C PRO A 211 -10.35 -4.58 2.72
N THR A 212 -10.49 -4.67 1.39
CA THR A 212 -11.62 -5.31 0.76
C THR A 212 -11.77 -6.72 1.29
N LEU A 213 -10.69 -7.40 1.68
CA LEU A 213 -10.69 -8.77 2.20
C LEU A 213 -11.08 -8.89 3.68
N THR A 214 -11.29 -7.78 4.41
CA THR A 214 -11.80 -7.82 5.79
C THR A 214 -13.17 -7.13 5.88
N PRO A 215 -14.25 -7.83 6.26
CA PRO A 215 -15.59 -7.26 6.41
C PRO A 215 -15.67 -6.09 7.38
N LEU A 216 -14.78 -6.04 8.37
CA LEU A 216 -14.71 -4.93 9.29
C LEU A 216 -14.26 -3.63 8.59
N LEU A 217 -13.16 -3.68 7.82
CA LEU A 217 -12.74 -2.50 7.05
C LEU A 217 -13.73 -2.21 5.92
N ALA A 218 -14.29 -3.23 5.27
CA ALA A 218 -15.32 -3.03 4.24
C ALA A 218 -16.57 -2.31 4.79
N LEU A 219 -17.02 -2.67 6.00
CA LEU A 219 -18.11 -1.99 6.70
C LEU A 219 -17.79 -0.50 6.89
N TRP A 220 -16.61 -0.18 7.42
CA TRP A 220 -16.24 1.19 7.70
C TRP A 220 -15.89 2.00 6.44
N LEU A 221 -15.27 1.39 5.44
CA LEU A 221 -14.97 2.02 4.16
C LEU A 221 -16.22 2.24 3.30
N GLY A 222 -17.30 1.48 3.54
CA GLY A 222 -18.60 1.70 2.91
C GLY A 222 -19.40 2.87 3.49
N GLY A 223 -19.02 3.38 4.67
CA GLY A 223 -19.69 4.51 5.30
C GLY A 223 -19.08 5.86 4.89
N ALA A 224 -19.87 6.75 4.30
CA ALA A 224 -19.40 8.06 3.81
C ALA A 224 -18.70 8.91 4.89
N ASP A 225 -19.16 8.86 6.13
CA ASP A 225 -18.57 9.60 7.27
C ASP A 225 -17.40 8.87 7.94
N LEU A 226 -17.26 7.56 7.70
CA LEU A 226 -16.26 6.69 8.33
C LEU A 226 -15.05 6.45 7.42
N ALA A 227 -15.26 6.41 6.11
CA ALA A 227 -14.21 6.09 5.16
C ALA A 227 -13.09 7.14 5.13
N PRO A 228 -13.36 8.45 5.02
CA PRO A 228 -12.29 9.45 4.92
C PRO A 228 -11.33 9.47 6.13
N PRO A 229 -11.78 9.52 7.39
CA PRO A 229 -10.85 9.49 8.51
C PRO A 229 -10.10 8.15 8.62
N LEU A 230 -10.72 7.03 8.25
CA LEU A 230 -10.06 5.72 8.24
C LEU A 230 -8.96 5.64 7.18
N LEU A 231 -9.26 6.07 5.96
CA LEU A 231 -8.30 6.12 4.85
C LEU A 231 -7.12 7.04 5.14
N ARG A 232 -7.32 8.14 5.89
CA ARG A 232 -6.23 8.98 6.41
C ARG A 232 -5.38 8.24 7.43
N ALA A 233 -6.00 7.61 8.43
CA ALA A 233 -5.27 6.89 9.48
C ALA A 233 -4.47 5.70 8.94
N LEU A 234 -4.99 5.04 7.90
CA LEU A 234 -4.34 3.90 7.23
C LEU A 234 -3.24 4.31 6.23
N SER A 235 -3.12 5.60 5.90
CA SER A 235 -2.07 6.08 4.99
C SER A 235 -0.70 6.17 5.67
N GLY A 236 0.35 5.84 4.90
CA GLY A 236 1.74 5.78 5.32
C GLY A 236 2.23 4.40 5.80
N GLU A 237 3.35 4.40 6.52
CA GLU A 237 3.98 3.26 7.18
C GLU A 237 3.21 2.84 8.43
N ARG A 238 2.33 1.86 8.25
CA ARG A 238 1.45 1.31 9.30
C ARG A 238 2.20 0.63 10.46
N ALA A 239 3.46 0.25 10.26
CA ALA A 239 4.27 -0.43 11.27
C ALA A 239 4.67 0.50 12.43
N SER A 240 4.72 1.81 12.22
CA SER A 240 5.12 2.80 13.22
C SER A 240 4.22 2.79 14.47
N PRO A 241 4.78 2.72 15.70
CA PRO A 241 4.00 2.73 16.94
C PRO A 241 3.03 3.91 17.06
N VAL A 242 3.43 5.08 16.55
CA VAL A 242 2.58 6.29 16.53
C VAL A 242 1.34 6.06 15.66
N ARG A 243 1.51 5.44 14.50
CA ARG A 243 0.41 5.13 13.58
C ARG A 243 -0.54 4.08 14.13
N ARG A 244 0.00 3.05 14.80
CA ARG A 244 -0.81 2.06 15.51
C ARG A 244 -1.72 2.74 16.55
N LEU A 245 -1.18 3.69 17.30
CA LEU A 245 -1.97 4.45 18.28
C LEU A 245 -3.04 5.32 17.60
N GLU A 246 -2.73 6.00 16.50
CA GLU A 246 -3.69 6.80 15.72
C GLU A 246 -4.84 5.93 15.21
N ILE A 247 -4.54 4.83 14.53
CA ILE A 247 -5.52 3.88 13.98
C ILE A 247 -6.40 3.37 15.12
N CYS A 248 -5.81 2.80 16.17
CA CYS A 248 -6.63 2.25 17.23
C CYS A 248 -7.47 3.30 17.97
N SER A 249 -6.98 4.54 18.11
CA SER A 249 -7.75 5.63 18.73
C SER A 249 -8.93 6.03 17.84
N LEU A 250 -8.74 6.04 16.52
CA LEU A 250 -9.82 6.27 15.58
C LEU A 250 -10.89 5.18 15.68
N LEU A 251 -10.46 3.91 15.69
CA LEU A 251 -11.37 2.77 15.72
C LEU A 251 -12.13 2.65 17.04
N ALA A 252 -11.52 3.10 18.14
CA ALA A 252 -12.20 3.19 19.42
C ALA A 252 -13.19 4.36 19.49
N SER A 253 -13.18 5.31 18.55
CA SER A 253 -14.11 6.43 18.57
C SER A 253 -15.58 6.01 18.35
N ARG A 254 -16.50 6.83 18.87
CA ARG A 254 -17.94 6.55 18.89
C ARG A 254 -18.54 6.21 17.52
N PRO A 255 -18.22 6.89 16.40
CA PRO A 255 -18.80 6.57 15.09
C PRO A 255 -18.50 5.14 14.62
N TYR A 256 -17.24 4.69 14.75
CA TYR A 256 -16.83 3.35 14.32
C TYR A 256 -17.44 2.26 15.21
N ARG A 257 -17.46 2.51 16.52
CA ARG A 257 -18.14 1.63 17.48
C ARG A 257 -19.64 1.53 17.21
N ALA A 258 -20.32 2.65 16.96
CA ALA A 258 -21.75 2.65 16.69
C ALA A 258 -22.09 1.89 15.40
N ALA A 259 -21.28 2.06 14.34
CA ALA A 259 -21.46 1.32 13.09
C ALA A 259 -21.23 -0.19 13.25
N LEU A 260 -20.19 -0.57 14.00
CA LEU A 260 -19.93 -1.96 14.33
C LEU A 260 -21.08 -2.55 15.16
N ALA A 261 -21.50 -1.86 16.22
CA ALA A 261 -22.58 -2.27 17.10
C ALA A 261 -23.89 -2.47 16.31
N ALA A 262 -24.27 -1.50 15.48
CA ALA A 262 -25.47 -1.59 14.64
C ALA A 262 -25.42 -2.84 13.73
N ARG A 263 -24.30 -3.04 13.02
CA ARG A 263 -24.16 -4.19 12.11
C ARG A 263 -24.23 -5.54 12.83
N VAL A 264 -23.65 -5.62 14.04
CA VAL A 264 -23.70 -6.81 14.89
C VAL A 264 -25.11 -7.04 15.42
N GLN A 265 -25.80 -6.00 15.90
CA GLN A 265 -27.16 -6.11 16.40
C GLN A 265 -28.13 -6.56 15.30
N ASP A 266 -28.02 -6.02 14.09
CA ASP A 266 -28.83 -6.46 12.95
C ASP A 266 -28.61 -7.93 12.61
N ALA A 267 -27.35 -8.39 12.66
CA ALA A 267 -27.01 -9.79 12.41
C ALA A 267 -27.53 -10.72 13.52
N LEU A 268 -27.39 -10.32 14.79
CA LEU A 268 -27.94 -11.07 15.93
C LEU A 268 -29.47 -11.10 15.89
N ALA A 269 -30.13 -10.00 15.54
CA ALA A 269 -31.59 -9.95 15.35
C ALA A 269 -32.04 -10.87 14.20
N SER A 270 -31.31 -10.89 13.09
CA SER A 270 -31.56 -11.82 11.98
C SER A 270 -31.41 -13.29 12.41
N ALA A 271 -30.40 -13.59 13.23
CA ALA A 271 -30.20 -14.93 13.77
C ALA A 271 -31.31 -15.34 14.75
N ARG A 272 -31.79 -14.43 15.60
CA ARG A 272 -32.95 -14.66 16.47
C ARG A 272 -34.22 -14.91 15.67
N ALA A 273 -34.49 -14.12 14.63
CA ALA A 273 -35.64 -14.34 13.76
C ALA A 273 -35.57 -15.71 13.05
N ALA A 274 -34.38 -16.11 12.59
CA ALA A 274 -34.18 -17.44 12.03
C ALA A 274 -34.50 -18.55 13.04
N LEU A 275 -34.05 -18.38 14.29
CA LEU A 275 -34.31 -19.29 15.40
C LEU A 275 -35.80 -19.37 15.79
N GLU A 276 -36.49 -18.24 15.86
CA GLU A 276 -37.92 -18.15 16.18
C GLU A 276 -38.79 -18.76 15.07
N SER A 277 -38.36 -18.66 13.81
CA SER A 277 -39.05 -19.26 12.66
C SER A 277 -38.86 -20.78 12.53
N SER A 278 -38.03 -21.40 13.38
CA SER A 278 -37.68 -22.81 13.30
C SER A 278 -38.76 -23.68 13.96
N PRO A 279 -39.34 -24.69 13.26
CA PRO A 279 -40.22 -25.67 13.89
C PRO A 279 -39.50 -26.41 15.03
N ARG A 280 -40.21 -26.69 16.13
CA ARG A 280 -39.66 -27.40 17.31
C ARG A 280 -40.41 -28.70 17.57
N ALA A 281 -40.59 -29.49 16.52
CA ALA A 281 -41.36 -30.73 16.55
C ALA A 281 -40.61 -31.86 17.27
N SER A 282 -39.27 -31.90 17.20
CA SER A 282 -38.44 -32.97 17.80
C SER A 282 -37.69 -32.51 19.07
N PRO A 283 -37.31 -33.44 19.98
CA PRO A 283 -36.42 -33.13 21.10
C PRO A 283 -35.05 -32.61 20.65
N THR A 284 -34.55 -33.09 19.52
CA THR A 284 -33.28 -32.64 18.93
C THR A 284 -33.40 -31.19 18.44
N GLU A 285 -34.47 -30.84 17.75
CA GLU A 285 -34.75 -29.47 17.29
C GLU A 285 -34.86 -28.50 18.47
N ARG A 286 -35.46 -28.93 19.58
CA ARG A 286 -35.49 -28.13 20.83
C ARG A 286 -34.09 -27.92 21.40
N GLY A 287 -33.30 -28.97 21.54
CA GLY A 287 -31.92 -28.86 22.05
C GLY A 287 -31.02 -28.00 21.17
N LEU A 288 -31.16 -28.09 19.84
CA LEU A 288 -30.43 -27.24 18.90
C LEU A 288 -30.86 -25.78 19.02
N ALA A 289 -32.16 -25.53 19.19
CA ALA A 289 -32.68 -24.18 19.36
C ALA A 289 -32.22 -23.53 20.66
N GLU A 290 -32.18 -24.29 21.76
CA GLU A 290 -31.63 -23.86 23.05
C GLU A 290 -30.14 -23.54 22.95
N ALA A 291 -29.33 -24.44 22.37
CA ALA A 291 -27.90 -24.20 22.15
C ALA A 291 -27.62 -22.98 21.25
N ALA A 292 -28.46 -22.76 20.23
CA ALA A 292 -28.37 -21.59 19.36
C ALA A 292 -28.71 -20.29 20.10
N ALA A 293 -29.72 -20.30 20.99
CA ALA A 293 -30.05 -19.15 21.84
C ALA A 293 -28.89 -18.83 22.80
N ASP A 294 -28.37 -19.84 23.52
CA ASP A 294 -27.23 -19.68 24.43
C ASP A 294 -26.00 -19.12 23.71
N PHE A 295 -25.74 -19.60 22.48
CA PHE A 295 -24.66 -19.08 21.66
C PHE A 295 -24.85 -17.61 21.28
N LEU A 296 -26.05 -17.19 20.91
CA LEU A 296 -26.33 -15.79 20.58
C LEU A 296 -26.14 -14.87 21.78
N ASP A 297 -26.56 -15.31 22.97
CA ASP A 297 -26.39 -14.53 24.19
C ASP A 297 -24.92 -14.42 24.57
N ALA A 298 -24.17 -15.53 24.52
CA ALA A 298 -22.71 -15.53 24.74
C ALA A 298 -21.97 -14.68 23.71
N LEU A 299 -22.37 -14.72 22.43
CA LEU A 299 -21.79 -13.89 21.38
C LEU A 299 -22.07 -12.41 21.63
N GLY A 300 -23.30 -12.05 22.01
CA GLY A 300 -23.68 -10.69 22.40
C GLY A 300 -22.91 -10.18 23.62
N GLU A 301 -22.67 -11.03 24.62
CA GLU A 301 -21.83 -10.69 25.78
C GLU A 301 -20.37 -10.43 25.39
N ARG A 302 -19.77 -11.30 24.57
CA ARG A 302 -18.40 -11.11 24.08
C ARG A 302 -18.27 -9.80 23.31
N PHE A 303 -19.23 -9.47 22.46
CA PHE A 303 -19.25 -8.18 21.76
C PHE A 303 -19.30 -7.00 22.72
N ARG A 304 -20.19 -7.03 23.72
CA ARG A 304 -20.25 -6.00 24.77
C ARG A 304 -18.95 -5.88 25.54
N PHE A 305 -18.25 -6.99 25.80
CA PHE A 305 -16.93 -6.97 26.41
C PHE A 305 -15.90 -6.23 25.54
N PHE A 306 -15.84 -6.52 24.24
CA PHE A 306 -14.92 -5.82 23.33
C PHE A 306 -15.28 -4.34 23.15
N GLU A 307 -16.56 -4.00 23.09
CA GLU A 307 -17.01 -2.60 23.12
C GLU A 307 -16.58 -1.89 24.41
N GLY A 308 -16.71 -2.57 25.55
CA GLY A 308 -16.23 -2.11 26.85
C GLY A 308 -14.72 -1.90 26.86
N LEU A 309 -13.95 -2.83 26.29
CA LEU A 309 -12.49 -2.74 26.18
C LEU A 309 -12.06 -1.56 25.30
N MET A 310 -12.72 -1.34 24.17
CA MET A 310 -12.49 -0.17 23.32
C MET A 310 -12.83 1.13 24.06
N SER A 311 -13.93 1.15 24.81
CA SER A 311 -14.32 2.30 25.65
C SER A 311 -13.32 2.58 26.76
N PHE A 312 -12.78 1.54 27.40
CA PHE A 312 -11.77 1.67 28.44
C PHE A 312 -10.45 2.19 27.88
N ARG A 313 -10.08 1.75 26.67
CA ARG A 313 -8.92 2.30 25.97
C ARG A 313 -9.11 3.76 25.61
N ASP A 314 -10.29 4.22 25.22
CA ASP A 314 -10.56 5.66 25.03
C ASP A 314 -10.26 6.46 26.31
N LEU A 315 -10.59 5.90 27.48
CA LEU A 315 -10.32 6.53 28.79
C LEU A 315 -8.82 6.59 29.10
N LEU A 316 -8.07 5.50 28.85
CA LEU A 316 -6.61 5.47 29.04
C LEU A 316 -5.86 6.29 27.97
N GLY A 317 -6.40 6.31 26.76
CA GLY A 317 -5.87 6.97 25.57
C GLY A 317 -6.22 8.45 25.47
N ALA A 318 -7.03 9.00 26.37
CA ALA A 318 -7.30 10.44 26.43
C ALA A 318 -6.01 11.28 26.62
N GLY A 319 -4.93 10.68 27.16
CA GLY A 319 -3.58 11.26 27.21
C GLY A 319 -2.76 11.11 25.92
N ALA A 320 -3.15 10.17 25.05
CA ALA A 320 -2.61 9.95 23.71
C ALA A 320 -3.57 10.46 22.62
N ARG A 321 -4.35 11.51 22.93
CA ARG A 321 -4.94 12.34 21.87
C ARG A 321 -3.80 12.65 20.91
N PRO A 322 -3.98 12.48 19.58
CA PRO A 322 -3.02 13.00 18.64
C PRO A 322 -2.73 14.41 19.13
N ARG A 323 -1.46 14.70 19.47
CA ARG A 323 -1.06 16.09 19.73
C ARG A 323 -1.75 16.90 18.64
N ARG A 324 -2.29 18.09 18.96
CA ARG A 324 -2.66 19.08 17.94
C ARG A 324 -1.38 19.38 17.16
N GLY A 325 -1.03 18.45 16.30
CA GLY A 325 0.14 18.38 15.49
C GLY A 325 -0.18 19.14 14.24
N ARG A 326 0.89 19.56 13.59
CA ARG A 326 0.89 20.11 12.25
C ARG A 326 -0.23 19.48 11.42
N THR A 327 -1.03 20.32 10.77
CA THR A 327 -2.01 19.84 9.82
C THR A 327 -1.31 18.98 8.76
N PRO A 328 -2.00 18.07 8.05
CA PRO A 328 -1.38 17.32 6.96
C PRO A 328 -0.65 18.23 5.94
N ALA A 329 -1.21 19.41 5.69
CA ALA A 329 -0.59 20.44 4.85
C ALA A 329 0.71 21.00 5.46
N ASP A 330 0.74 21.27 6.77
CA ASP A 330 1.95 21.76 7.46
C ASP A 330 3.07 20.72 7.48
N ALA A 331 2.72 19.43 7.63
CA ALA A 331 3.68 18.33 7.60
C ALA A 331 4.27 18.18 6.20
N ALA A 332 3.42 18.01 5.18
CA ALA A 332 3.87 17.94 3.79
C ALA A 332 4.63 19.19 3.34
N GLY A 333 4.28 20.38 3.84
CA GLY A 333 5.04 21.61 3.61
C GLY A 333 6.43 21.60 4.27
N ALA A 334 6.60 20.94 5.42
CA ALA A 334 7.92 20.73 6.03
C ALA A 334 8.75 19.72 5.23
N ASP A 335 8.13 18.63 4.79
CA ASP A 335 8.77 17.59 3.97
C ASP A 335 9.25 18.18 2.63
N LEU A 336 8.42 19.01 1.98
CA LEU A 336 8.80 19.73 0.76
C LEU A 336 10.00 20.65 0.98
N ARG A 337 10.04 21.40 2.10
CA ARG A 337 11.18 22.28 2.42
C ARG A 337 12.47 21.47 2.61
N ALA A 338 12.40 20.36 3.34
CA ALA A 338 13.56 19.49 3.54
C ALA A 338 14.07 18.90 2.21
N ALA A 339 13.16 18.50 1.32
CA ALA A 339 13.53 18.03 -0.02
C ALA A 339 14.20 19.10 -0.88
N VAL A 340 13.70 20.32 -0.84
CA VAL A 340 14.30 21.45 -1.55
C VAL A 340 15.68 21.78 -0.98
N GLU A 341 15.84 21.78 0.34
CA GLU A 341 17.13 21.97 1.02
C GLU A 341 18.14 20.91 0.58
N PHE A 342 17.77 19.62 0.59
CA PHE A 342 18.59 18.54 0.08
C PHE A 342 19.05 18.76 -1.37
N LEU A 343 18.12 19.15 -2.27
CA LEU A 343 18.45 19.39 -3.67
C LEU A 343 19.41 20.57 -3.81
N VAL A 344 19.18 21.64 -3.06
CA VAL A 344 20.05 22.82 -3.05
C VAL A 344 21.48 22.47 -2.61
N GLU A 345 21.61 21.69 -1.54
CA GLU A 345 22.91 21.25 -0.99
C GLU A 345 23.62 20.21 -1.87
N SER A 346 22.86 19.41 -2.63
CA SER A 346 23.40 18.34 -3.50
C SER A 346 23.88 18.83 -4.88
N SER A 347 23.78 20.14 -5.17
CA SER A 347 24.28 20.74 -6.41
C SER A 347 25.82 20.59 -6.50
N PRO A 348 26.40 20.19 -7.65
CA PRO A 348 25.86 20.26 -9.02
C PRO A 348 25.09 19.02 -9.53
N TRP A 349 24.55 18.17 -8.66
CA TRP A 349 23.80 16.94 -9.03
C TRP A 349 24.52 16.09 -10.05
N GLN A 350 25.72 15.65 -9.69
CA GLN A 350 26.44 14.67 -10.50
C GLN A 350 25.56 13.41 -10.62
N GLU A 351 25.40 12.92 -11.85
CA GLU A 351 24.66 11.70 -12.14
C GLU A 351 25.23 10.53 -11.31
N SER A 352 24.38 9.57 -10.94
CA SER A 352 24.87 8.35 -10.31
C SER A 352 25.86 7.64 -11.25
N TRP A 353 26.96 7.16 -10.68
CA TRP A 353 28.07 6.43 -11.33
C TRP A 353 27.65 5.08 -11.94
N GLU A 354 26.36 4.84 -12.10
CA GLU A 354 25.80 3.54 -12.46
C GLU A 354 26.15 3.17 -13.90
N VAL A 355 26.09 4.15 -14.80
CA VAL A 355 26.55 3.98 -16.18
C VAL A 355 28.06 3.69 -16.23
N GLN A 356 28.85 4.32 -15.36
CA GLN A 356 30.30 4.13 -15.30
C GLN A 356 30.72 2.76 -14.73
N ARG A 357 29.93 2.18 -13.80
CA ARG A 357 30.21 0.85 -13.23
C ARG A 357 30.14 -0.28 -14.25
N PHE A 358 29.40 -0.10 -15.33
CA PHE A 358 29.12 -1.17 -16.29
C PHE A 358 29.57 -0.86 -17.72
N GLY A 359 29.94 0.40 -18.02
CA GLY A 359 30.28 0.86 -19.37
C GLY A 359 29.02 1.01 -20.24
N VAL A 360 29.08 1.92 -21.22
CA VAL A 360 28.00 2.13 -22.19
C VAL A 360 28.34 1.40 -23.47
N LEU A 361 27.45 0.49 -23.90
CA LEU A 361 27.55 -0.18 -25.20
C LEU A 361 28.89 -0.92 -25.45
N GLY A 362 29.57 -1.34 -24.37
CA GLY A 362 30.88 -2.00 -24.45
C GLY A 362 32.06 -1.06 -24.64
N SER A 363 31.85 0.26 -24.61
CA SER A 363 32.91 1.27 -24.64
C SER A 363 33.78 1.22 -23.37
N PRO A 364 35.10 1.39 -23.50
CA PRO A 364 35.99 1.58 -22.34
C PRO A 364 35.88 2.99 -21.74
N GLU A 365 35.20 3.92 -22.40
CA GLU A 365 34.93 5.24 -21.86
C GLU A 365 33.92 5.12 -20.70
N GLU A 366 34.10 5.92 -19.65
CA GLU A 366 33.19 6.02 -18.50
C GLU A 366 32.36 7.31 -18.63
N PRO A 367 31.44 7.40 -19.61
CA PRO A 367 30.74 8.64 -19.85
C PRO A 367 29.82 8.99 -18.68
N VAL A 368 29.73 10.28 -18.40
CA VAL A 368 28.82 10.87 -17.41
C VAL A 368 27.78 11.68 -18.16
N GLY A 369 26.51 11.45 -17.89
CA GLY A 369 25.42 12.27 -18.37
C GLY A 369 25.55 13.67 -17.79
N GLN A 370 25.61 14.67 -18.66
CA GLN A 370 25.97 16.02 -18.25
C GLN A 370 24.77 16.93 -18.05
N TRP A 371 23.69 16.74 -18.82
CA TRP A 371 22.67 17.77 -18.98
C TRP A 371 21.29 17.34 -18.54
N PHE A 372 20.81 16.16 -18.96
CA PHE A 372 19.43 15.70 -18.73
C PHE A 372 18.98 15.78 -17.27
N VAL A 373 19.76 15.18 -16.37
CA VAL A 373 19.43 15.09 -14.95
C VAL A 373 19.42 16.47 -14.30
N ARG A 374 20.45 17.28 -14.56
CA ARG A 374 20.54 18.67 -14.07
C ARG A 374 19.36 19.49 -14.58
N ALA A 375 19.04 19.39 -15.87
CA ALA A 375 17.93 20.11 -16.48
C ALA A 375 16.58 19.70 -15.90
N THR A 376 16.37 18.40 -15.67
CA THR A 376 15.14 17.87 -15.08
C THR A 376 14.97 18.33 -13.63
N ILE A 377 16.05 18.34 -12.84
CA ILE A 377 16.02 18.85 -11.45
C ILE A 377 15.75 20.36 -11.44
N LEU A 378 16.40 21.15 -12.30
CA LEU A 378 16.16 22.58 -12.40
C LEU A 378 14.72 22.90 -12.83
N MET A 379 14.18 22.15 -13.80
CA MET A 379 12.78 22.30 -14.21
C MET A 379 11.83 21.99 -13.04
N ALA A 380 12.08 20.91 -12.30
CA ALA A 380 11.29 20.59 -11.11
C ALA A 380 11.36 21.71 -10.04
N LEU A 381 12.55 22.25 -9.77
CA LEU A 381 12.74 23.36 -8.84
C LEU A 381 12.03 24.66 -9.30
N LEU A 382 12.04 24.95 -10.61
CA LEU A 382 11.28 26.06 -11.20
C LEU A 382 9.77 25.89 -10.99
N GLU A 383 9.25 24.67 -11.15
CA GLU A 383 7.83 24.37 -10.97
C GLU A 383 7.41 24.36 -9.49
N ILE A 384 8.30 23.97 -8.58
CA ILE A 384 8.09 24.06 -7.12
C ILE A 384 8.04 25.53 -6.69
N GLY A 385 8.90 26.38 -7.25
CA GLY A 385 8.91 27.82 -6.99
C GLY A 385 9.79 28.23 -5.81
N ALA A 386 9.22 28.45 -4.62
CA ALA A 386 9.89 29.11 -3.49
C ALA A 386 11.06 28.30 -2.88
N THR A 387 12.21 28.32 -3.53
CA THR A 387 13.43 27.57 -3.16
C THR A 387 14.45 28.39 -2.37
N GLY A 388 14.30 29.71 -2.32
CA GLY A 388 15.30 30.62 -1.74
C GLY A 388 16.55 30.84 -2.61
N ARG A 389 16.58 30.31 -3.84
CA ARG A 389 17.64 30.50 -4.84
C ARG A 389 17.09 31.05 -6.15
N ASP A 390 17.96 31.66 -6.96
CA ASP A 390 17.63 32.05 -8.32
C ASP A 390 17.78 30.85 -9.28
N VAL A 391 16.86 29.89 -9.18
CA VAL A 391 16.83 28.68 -10.03
C VAL A 391 16.73 29.04 -11.51
N ARG A 392 16.09 30.17 -11.85
CA ARG A 392 15.97 30.65 -13.23
C ARG A 392 17.33 31.04 -13.80
N ALA A 393 18.15 31.77 -13.03
CA ALA A 393 19.52 32.10 -13.44
C ALA A 393 20.40 30.83 -13.55
N GLU A 394 20.25 29.87 -12.64
CA GLU A 394 21.00 28.60 -12.71
C GLU A 394 20.61 27.76 -13.95
N ALA A 395 19.32 27.72 -14.28
CA ALA A 395 18.84 27.09 -15.51
C ALA A 395 19.34 27.81 -16.77
N ALA A 396 19.39 29.14 -16.77
CA ALA A 396 19.98 29.91 -17.86
C ALA A 396 21.48 29.62 -18.00
N ALA A 397 22.22 29.54 -16.89
CA ALA A 397 23.64 29.20 -16.88
C ALA A 397 23.89 27.79 -17.44
N LEU A 398 23.09 26.80 -17.04
CA LEU A 398 23.15 25.45 -17.62
C LEU A 398 22.95 25.48 -19.13
N LEU A 399 21.95 26.21 -19.62
CA LEU A 399 21.69 26.34 -21.06
C LEU A 399 22.86 27.00 -21.81
N ASP A 400 23.65 27.83 -21.14
CA ASP A 400 24.86 28.46 -21.68
C ASP A 400 26.10 27.56 -21.68
N GLU A 401 26.16 26.57 -20.79
CA GLU A 401 27.20 25.53 -20.79
C GLU A 401 27.10 24.60 -22.00
N ILE A 402 25.89 24.36 -22.51
CA ILE A 402 25.65 23.41 -23.61
C ILE A 402 26.16 24.02 -24.94
N PRO A 403 27.01 23.33 -25.73
CA PRO A 403 27.45 23.85 -27.01
C PRO A 403 26.32 23.92 -28.05
N ALA A 404 26.44 24.84 -29.02
CA ALA A 404 25.51 24.89 -30.15
C ALA A 404 25.60 23.61 -30.99
N GLY A 405 24.44 23.10 -31.43
CA GLY A 405 24.33 21.86 -32.20
C GLY A 405 24.69 20.57 -31.43
N GLU A 406 25.09 20.66 -30.18
CA GLU A 406 25.47 19.52 -29.34
C GLU A 406 24.44 19.33 -28.24
N LEU A 407 23.66 18.24 -28.32
CA LEU A 407 22.66 17.90 -27.31
C LEU A 407 22.66 16.40 -27.00
N ARG A 408 23.86 15.84 -26.82
CA ARG A 408 24.01 14.45 -26.40
C ARG A 408 23.85 14.34 -24.90
N TYR A 409 23.20 13.26 -24.49
CA TYR A 409 23.16 12.81 -23.11
C TYR A 409 24.58 12.78 -22.50
N PHE A 410 25.50 12.10 -23.18
CA PHE A 410 26.91 11.98 -22.82
C PHE A 410 27.77 12.91 -23.69
N GLY A 411 28.18 14.06 -23.17
CA GLY A 411 28.85 15.10 -23.98
C GLY A 411 30.10 14.65 -24.74
N ALA A 412 30.92 13.76 -24.15
CA ALA A 412 32.14 13.25 -24.79
C ALA A 412 31.91 11.97 -25.62
N PHE A 413 30.86 11.19 -25.31
CA PHE A 413 30.66 9.86 -25.88
C PHE A 413 29.86 9.95 -27.17
N ARG A 414 30.59 9.86 -28.28
CA ARG A 414 30.04 10.11 -29.61
C ARG A 414 29.20 8.97 -30.15
N GLU A 415 29.27 7.76 -29.61
CA GLU A 415 28.54 6.59 -30.14
C GLU A 415 27.02 6.68 -29.91
N LEU A 416 26.57 7.44 -28.91
CA LEU A 416 25.15 7.72 -28.68
C LEU A 416 24.76 9.06 -29.32
N PRO A 417 23.84 9.09 -30.31
CA PRO A 417 23.39 10.34 -30.93
C PRO A 417 22.61 11.22 -29.94
N PRO A 418 22.43 12.52 -30.23
CA PRO A 418 21.45 13.36 -29.54
C PRO A 418 20.06 12.74 -29.62
N ASP A 419 19.21 13.04 -28.63
CA ASP A 419 17.86 12.48 -28.57
C ASP A 419 16.76 13.51 -28.27
N ALA A 420 15.53 13.09 -28.53
CA ALA A 420 14.34 13.89 -28.38
C ALA A 420 13.97 14.21 -26.92
N ASP A 421 14.41 13.42 -25.95
CA ASP A 421 14.12 13.61 -24.53
C ASP A 421 15.01 14.69 -23.92
N ASP A 422 16.30 14.67 -24.26
CA ASP A 422 17.24 15.76 -23.97
C ASP A 422 16.74 17.08 -24.58
N LEU A 423 16.30 17.04 -25.86
CA LEU A 423 15.74 18.21 -26.53
C LEU A 423 14.48 18.71 -25.81
N ALA A 424 13.60 17.79 -25.41
CA ALA A 424 12.38 18.13 -24.71
C ALA A 424 12.62 18.99 -23.46
N ILE A 425 13.53 18.55 -22.60
CA ILE A 425 13.76 19.23 -21.32
C ILE A 425 14.49 20.58 -21.52
N MET A 426 15.42 20.67 -22.48
CA MET A 426 16.08 21.94 -22.78
C MET A 426 15.10 22.96 -23.36
N LEU A 427 14.19 22.54 -24.25
CA LEU A 427 13.16 23.44 -24.78
C LEU A 427 12.22 23.95 -23.69
N GLN A 428 11.88 23.12 -22.70
CA GLN A 428 11.11 23.55 -21.53
C GLN A 428 11.87 24.58 -20.69
N LEU A 429 13.18 24.37 -20.45
CA LEU A 429 13.99 25.36 -19.73
C LEU A 429 14.15 26.67 -20.50
N VAL A 430 14.36 26.61 -21.82
CA VAL A 430 14.42 27.80 -22.67
C VAL A 430 13.12 28.58 -22.62
N ALA A 431 11.97 27.89 -22.69
CA ALA A 431 10.66 28.52 -22.54
C ALA A 431 10.47 29.14 -21.15
N ALA A 432 10.86 28.43 -20.09
CA ALA A 432 10.71 28.89 -18.73
C ALA A 432 11.60 30.10 -18.41
N THR A 433 12.85 30.11 -18.90
CA THR A 433 13.86 31.12 -18.57
C THR A 433 13.89 32.30 -19.55
N GLY A 434 13.55 32.06 -20.82
CA GLY A 434 13.77 32.99 -21.94
C GLY A 434 15.22 33.01 -22.47
N ALA A 435 16.12 32.23 -21.86
CA ALA A 435 17.54 32.21 -22.20
C ALA A 435 17.84 31.27 -23.38
N ALA A 436 19.01 31.42 -24.00
CA ALA A 436 19.57 30.52 -25.02
C ALA A 436 18.66 30.21 -26.24
N ARG A 437 17.67 31.06 -26.57
CA ARG A 437 16.74 30.83 -27.69
C ARG A 437 17.47 30.60 -29.03
N GLY A 438 18.51 31.38 -29.33
CA GLY A 438 19.31 31.20 -30.55
C GLY A 438 20.07 29.86 -30.59
N ARG A 439 20.49 29.34 -29.43
CA ARG A 439 21.13 28.03 -29.33
C ARG A 439 20.11 26.91 -29.51
N ALA A 440 18.91 27.07 -28.95
CA ALA A 440 17.81 26.13 -29.13
C ALA A 440 17.47 25.89 -30.61
N GLU A 441 17.56 26.93 -31.45
CA GLU A 441 17.38 26.79 -32.90
C GLU A 441 18.36 25.78 -33.52
N THR A 442 19.62 25.78 -33.08
CA THR A 442 20.63 24.83 -33.59
C THR A 442 20.32 23.38 -33.20
N TRP A 443 19.74 23.15 -32.02
CA TRP A 443 19.31 21.81 -31.60
C TRP A 443 18.03 21.36 -32.33
N ILE A 444 17.11 22.30 -32.58
CA ILE A 444 15.91 22.07 -33.39
C ILE A 444 16.28 21.72 -34.84
N GLU A 445 17.28 22.37 -35.43
CA GLU A 445 17.78 22.04 -36.76
C GLU A 445 18.27 20.58 -36.85
N VAL A 446 18.95 20.09 -35.81
CA VAL A 446 19.35 18.67 -35.70
C VAL A 446 18.11 17.76 -35.66
N MET A 447 17.11 18.06 -34.85
CA MET A 447 15.86 17.30 -34.84
C MET A 447 15.20 17.29 -36.23
N LEU A 448 15.03 18.45 -36.85
CA LEU A 448 14.36 18.61 -38.15
C LEU A 448 15.07 17.83 -39.28
N ALA A 449 16.40 17.69 -39.22
CA ALA A 449 17.16 16.88 -40.17
C ALA A 449 16.83 15.36 -40.11
N ASN A 450 16.13 14.92 -39.05
CA ASN A 450 15.71 13.53 -38.83
C ASN A 450 14.20 13.31 -38.97
N VAL A 451 13.42 14.37 -39.20
CA VAL A 451 11.97 14.27 -39.40
C VAL A 451 11.69 13.95 -40.88
N GLY A 452 10.96 12.86 -41.12
CA GLY A 452 10.52 12.48 -42.46
C GLY A 452 9.30 13.26 -42.96
N ASP A 453 8.82 12.92 -44.16
CA ASP A 453 7.63 13.55 -44.76
C ASP A 453 6.35 13.34 -43.94
N ASP A 454 6.32 12.26 -43.13
CA ASP A 454 5.24 11.92 -42.21
C ASP A 454 5.18 12.84 -40.97
N GLY A 455 6.22 13.65 -40.74
CA GLY A 455 6.31 14.56 -39.60
C GLY A 455 6.55 13.86 -38.26
N ILE A 456 6.87 12.56 -38.25
CA ILE A 456 7.16 11.83 -37.03
C ILE A 456 8.59 12.13 -36.59
N VAL A 457 8.75 12.43 -35.30
CA VAL A 457 10.08 12.65 -34.72
C VAL A 457 10.57 11.32 -34.11
N PRO A 458 11.76 10.84 -34.50
CA PRO A 458 12.36 9.66 -33.89
C PRO A 458 12.90 9.99 -32.49
N THR A 459 13.20 8.95 -31.71
CA THR A 459 13.89 9.11 -30.42
C THR A 459 15.30 9.66 -30.63
N TRP A 460 16.05 9.10 -31.58
CA TRP A 460 17.45 9.40 -31.83
C TRP A 460 17.66 10.25 -33.08
N PHE A 461 18.63 11.16 -33.05
CA PHE A 461 18.95 12.07 -34.15
C PHE A 461 20.27 11.72 -34.81
N TYR A 462 20.23 10.91 -35.88
CA TYR A 462 21.39 10.40 -36.63
C TYR A 462 21.94 11.35 -37.69
N ARG A 463 21.20 12.40 -38.02
CA ARG A 463 21.57 13.42 -39.02
C ARG A 463 21.62 14.80 -38.38
N GLY A 464 22.54 15.64 -38.82
CA GLY A 464 22.63 17.04 -38.45
C GLY A 464 22.91 17.91 -39.68
N PRO A 465 22.87 19.24 -39.54
CA PRO A 465 23.09 20.17 -40.65
C PRO A 465 24.44 20.00 -41.35
N ALA A 466 25.45 19.52 -40.62
CA ALA A 466 26.81 19.28 -41.13
C ALA A 466 27.07 17.84 -41.62
N GLY A 467 26.04 16.98 -41.68
CA GLY A 467 26.18 15.57 -42.03
C GLY A 467 25.73 14.62 -40.92
N PRO A 468 26.08 13.32 -40.98
CA PRO A 468 25.70 12.35 -39.96
C PRO A 468 26.27 12.74 -38.59
N THR A 469 25.46 12.62 -37.54
CA THR A 469 25.89 12.93 -36.16
C THR A 469 26.72 11.80 -35.58
N THR A 470 26.36 10.54 -35.84
CA THR A 470 27.10 9.31 -35.44
C THR A 470 26.64 8.06 -36.22
N PRO A 471 27.54 7.11 -36.55
CA PRO A 471 27.17 5.73 -36.88
C PRO A 471 27.02 4.84 -35.61
N GLY A 472 25.89 4.14 -35.45
CA GLY A 472 26.02 2.71 -35.10
C GLY A 472 25.41 2.12 -33.83
N ALA A 473 24.77 2.86 -32.91
CA ALA A 473 24.07 2.20 -31.79
C ALA A 473 22.68 2.76 -31.52
N THR A 474 21.69 1.87 -31.48
CA THR A 474 20.35 2.14 -30.96
C THR A 474 20.28 1.64 -29.53
N TRP A 475 20.12 2.55 -28.57
CA TRP A 475 19.74 2.16 -27.22
C TRP A 475 18.23 1.95 -27.21
N ALA A 476 17.80 0.70 -27.03
CA ALA A 476 16.39 0.26 -26.91
C ALA A 476 15.41 0.65 -28.03
N GLY A 477 15.91 0.98 -29.24
CA GLY A 477 15.10 1.24 -30.44
C GLY A 477 14.91 2.71 -30.79
N ASP A 478 14.27 2.98 -31.93
CA ASP A 478 14.13 4.33 -32.50
C ASP A 478 12.85 5.06 -32.10
N ASP A 479 11.93 4.39 -31.41
CA ASP A 479 10.64 4.94 -31.01
C ASP A 479 10.31 4.61 -29.54
N CYS A 480 10.23 5.65 -28.71
CA CYS A 480 9.67 5.58 -27.38
C CYS A 480 8.50 6.56 -27.21
N ALA A 481 7.35 6.05 -26.77
CA ALA A 481 6.17 6.88 -26.51
C ALA A 481 6.41 7.96 -25.45
N ALA A 482 7.09 7.64 -24.34
CA ALA A 482 7.40 8.62 -23.29
C ALA A 482 8.32 9.75 -23.79
N VAL A 483 9.37 9.40 -24.53
CA VAL A 483 10.29 10.38 -25.14
C VAL A 483 9.55 11.30 -26.12
N ARG A 484 8.69 10.73 -26.98
CA ARG A 484 7.81 11.51 -27.86
C ARG A 484 6.93 12.48 -27.06
N LEU A 485 6.29 12.01 -25.99
CA LEU A 485 5.40 12.83 -25.17
C LEU A 485 6.15 13.98 -24.49
N ASN A 486 7.35 13.73 -23.99
CA ASN A 486 8.22 14.78 -23.46
C ASN A 486 8.59 15.79 -24.54
N LEU A 487 9.00 15.34 -25.73
CA LEU A 487 9.31 16.23 -26.85
C LEU A 487 8.12 17.11 -27.23
N LEU A 488 6.92 16.52 -27.32
CA LEU A 488 5.70 17.26 -27.60
C LEU A 488 5.46 18.35 -26.54
N ALA A 489 5.67 18.05 -25.26
CA ALA A 489 5.59 19.04 -24.18
C ALA A 489 6.65 20.15 -24.34
N GLY A 490 7.88 19.81 -24.74
CA GLY A 490 8.94 20.78 -25.04
C GLY A 490 8.60 21.71 -26.21
N LEU A 491 8.16 21.15 -27.35
CA LEU A 491 7.76 21.92 -28.52
C LEU A 491 6.56 22.84 -28.24
N LEU A 492 5.57 22.34 -27.50
CA LEU A 492 4.41 23.14 -27.07
C LEU A 492 4.81 24.30 -26.16
N SER A 493 5.78 24.08 -25.26
CA SER A 493 6.27 25.12 -24.35
C SER A 493 7.11 26.18 -25.06
N PHE A 494 7.91 25.77 -26.05
CA PHE A 494 8.85 26.65 -26.74
C PHE A 494 8.21 27.49 -27.86
N ASP A 495 7.52 26.84 -28.81
CA ASP A 495 6.87 27.50 -29.95
C ASP A 495 5.80 26.60 -30.59
N ALA A 496 4.65 26.49 -29.91
CA ALA A 496 3.53 25.68 -30.39
C ALA A 496 3.10 26.04 -31.83
N GLY A 497 3.11 27.34 -32.18
CA GLY A 497 2.69 27.83 -33.49
C GLY A 497 3.53 27.25 -34.61
N ARG A 498 4.85 27.41 -34.54
CA ARG A 498 5.80 26.92 -35.55
C ARG A 498 5.74 25.41 -35.74
N PHE A 499 5.61 24.65 -34.67
CA PHE A 499 5.67 23.18 -34.71
C PHE A 499 4.31 22.49 -34.81
N ALA A 500 3.22 23.23 -35.10
CA ALA A 500 1.85 22.71 -35.14
C ALA A 500 1.71 21.36 -35.87
N ARG A 501 2.25 21.27 -37.10
CA ARG A 501 2.16 20.08 -37.94
C ARG A 501 2.88 18.87 -37.32
N ILE A 502 4.10 19.07 -36.80
CA ILE A 502 4.88 18.01 -36.15
C ILE A 502 4.18 17.56 -34.87
N ILE A 503 3.68 18.52 -34.08
CA ILE A 503 2.93 18.26 -32.85
C ILE A 503 1.70 17.40 -33.16
N ASP A 504 0.90 17.76 -34.16
CA ASP A 504 -0.33 17.04 -34.50
C ASP A 504 -0.07 15.64 -35.09
N ALA A 505 0.99 15.48 -35.90
CA ALA A 505 1.40 14.18 -36.42
C ALA A 505 1.79 13.21 -35.29
N ASN A 506 2.58 13.69 -34.33
CA ASN A 506 3.03 12.87 -33.20
C ASN A 506 1.94 12.71 -32.12
N ALA A 507 1.03 13.67 -31.96
CA ALA A 507 -0.14 13.54 -31.10
C ALA A 507 -1.06 12.39 -31.57
N ARG A 508 -1.25 12.24 -32.89
CA ARG A 508 -1.98 11.09 -33.46
C ARG A 508 -1.33 9.77 -33.03
N ARG A 509 -0.01 9.64 -33.18
CA ARG A 509 0.73 8.43 -32.80
C ARG A 509 0.66 8.14 -31.30
N ALA A 510 0.68 9.19 -30.47
CA ALA A 510 0.49 9.06 -29.03
C ALA A 510 -0.93 8.58 -28.67
N LEU A 511 -1.96 9.04 -29.39
CA LEU A 511 -3.35 8.58 -29.22
C LEU A 511 -3.52 7.14 -29.67
N ASP A 512 -2.93 6.76 -30.81
CA ASP A 512 -2.97 5.38 -31.32
C ASP A 512 -2.31 4.39 -30.32
N ALA A 513 -1.31 4.85 -29.56
CA ALA A 513 -0.65 4.08 -28.51
C ALA A 513 -1.37 4.10 -27.15
N ALA A 514 -2.30 5.04 -26.92
CA ALA A 514 -2.99 5.20 -25.65
C ALA A 514 -4.20 4.27 -25.55
N SER A 515 -4.17 3.36 -24.57
CA SER A 515 -5.27 2.44 -24.30
C SER A 515 -5.67 2.45 -22.82
N ALA A 516 -6.72 1.69 -22.49
CA ALA A 516 -7.10 1.45 -21.09
C ALA A 516 -5.98 0.73 -20.31
N ALA A 517 -5.17 -0.12 -20.97
CA ALA A 517 -4.11 -0.88 -20.33
C ALA A 517 -2.82 -0.08 -20.09
N GLY A 518 -2.57 0.96 -20.88
CA GLY A 518 -1.34 1.75 -20.80
C GLY A 518 -1.15 2.63 -22.03
N VAL A 519 -0.08 3.41 -22.04
CA VAL A 519 0.48 3.94 -23.29
C VAL A 519 1.53 2.96 -23.78
N GLU A 520 1.26 2.31 -24.91
CA GLU A 520 2.16 1.33 -25.51
C GLU A 520 3.42 1.98 -26.11
N GLY A 521 4.49 1.18 -26.28
CA GLY A 521 5.73 1.67 -26.90
C GLY A 521 6.64 2.50 -25.97
N ALA A 522 6.40 2.51 -24.66
CA ALA A 522 7.34 3.08 -23.69
C ALA A 522 8.50 2.11 -23.43
N VAL A 523 9.54 2.17 -24.27
CA VAL A 523 10.71 1.28 -24.14
C VAL A 523 11.69 1.70 -23.04
N PHE A 524 11.85 2.99 -22.73
CA PHE A 524 12.80 3.44 -21.72
C PHE A 524 12.20 3.57 -20.33
N TYR A 525 10.95 4.02 -20.23
CA TYR A 525 10.32 4.44 -18.98
C TYR A 525 9.27 3.45 -18.51
N ASP A 526 8.99 3.45 -17.22
CA ASP A 526 7.87 2.69 -16.69
C ASP A 526 6.51 3.31 -17.10
N ALA A 527 5.44 2.54 -16.87
CA ALA A 527 4.09 2.96 -17.21
C ALA A 527 3.65 4.23 -16.47
N SER A 528 4.08 4.44 -15.21
CA SER A 528 3.64 5.56 -14.40
C SER A 528 4.24 6.89 -14.84
N TYR A 529 5.52 6.89 -15.24
CA TYR A 529 6.17 8.06 -15.81
C TYR A 529 5.64 8.36 -17.21
N THR A 530 5.39 7.32 -18.03
CA THR A 530 4.79 7.49 -19.37
C THR A 530 3.40 8.10 -19.28
N ASP A 531 2.58 7.64 -18.34
CA ASP A 531 1.26 8.20 -18.08
C ASP A 531 1.36 9.67 -17.66
N LEU A 532 2.31 10.02 -16.77
CA LEU A 532 2.56 11.42 -16.40
C LEU A 532 3.00 12.28 -17.59
N ALA A 533 3.90 11.78 -18.44
CA ALA A 533 4.32 12.47 -19.65
C ALA A 533 3.13 12.74 -20.58
N PHE A 534 2.21 11.78 -20.71
CA PHE A 534 0.96 11.96 -21.44
C PHE A 534 0.11 13.09 -20.85
N LEU A 535 -0.07 13.11 -19.52
CA LEU A 535 -0.87 14.15 -18.85
C LEU A 535 -0.27 15.55 -19.02
N ARG A 536 1.06 15.69 -18.95
CA ARG A 536 1.75 16.97 -19.22
C ARG A 536 1.51 17.44 -20.65
N PHE A 537 1.71 16.55 -21.62
CA PHE A 537 1.39 16.81 -23.01
C PHE A 537 -0.07 17.24 -23.18
N ALA A 538 -1.02 16.48 -22.64
CA ALA A 538 -2.45 16.76 -22.75
C ALA A 538 -2.83 18.13 -22.16
N ARG A 539 -2.25 18.50 -21.01
CA ARG A 539 -2.42 19.82 -20.41
C ARG A 539 -1.96 20.94 -21.34
N LEU A 540 -0.75 20.85 -21.87
CA LEU A 540 -0.18 21.86 -22.77
C LEU A 540 -0.92 21.91 -24.12
N TYR A 541 -1.30 20.76 -24.66
CA TYR A 541 -2.02 20.65 -25.92
C TYR A 541 -3.41 21.27 -25.83
N ARG A 542 -4.12 21.11 -24.70
CA ARG A 542 -5.41 21.78 -24.46
C ARG A 542 -5.26 23.28 -24.23
N ALA A 543 -4.20 23.72 -23.53
CA ALA A 543 -3.94 25.15 -23.27
C ALA A 543 -3.75 25.94 -24.58
N ARG A 544 -3.36 25.26 -25.66
CA ARG A 544 -3.34 25.80 -27.02
C ARG A 544 -4.74 26.21 -27.56
N ALA A 545 -5.83 25.75 -26.93
CA ALA A 545 -7.27 26.07 -27.06
C ALA A 545 -7.90 26.30 -28.46
N ALA A 546 -9.06 25.66 -28.65
CA ALA A 546 -10.02 25.70 -29.79
C ALA A 546 -9.54 25.23 -31.18
N ALA A 547 -8.31 25.54 -31.60
CA ALA A 547 -7.84 25.24 -32.97
C ALA A 547 -7.08 23.91 -33.11
N ALA A 548 -6.77 23.23 -32.00
CA ALA A 548 -6.03 21.97 -32.02
C ALA A 548 -6.93 20.82 -32.54
N PRO A 549 -6.62 20.21 -33.70
CA PRO A 549 -7.54 19.29 -34.39
C PRO A 549 -7.99 18.08 -33.56
N ARG A 550 -7.18 17.68 -32.56
CA ARG A 550 -7.38 16.45 -31.77
C ARG A 550 -7.70 16.71 -30.29
N ALA A 551 -8.09 17.94 -29.94
CA ALA A 551 -8.28 18.31 -28.53
C ALA A 551 -9.28 17.39 -27.80
N ALA A 552 -10.37 16.97 -28.47
CA ALA A 552 -11.37 16.07 -27.91
C ALA A 552 -10.83 14.65 -27.69
N GLU A 553 -10.07 14.11 -28.66
CA GLU A 553 -9.44 12.79 -28.56
C GLU A 553 -8.42 12.75 -27.41
N VAL A 554 -7.59 13.79 -27.31
CA VAL A 554 -6.61 13.94 -26.22
C VAL A 554 -7.30 14.02 -24.86
N ALA A 555 -8.39 14.78 -24.74
CA ALA A 555 -9.15 14.86 -23.49
C ALA A 555 -9.79 13.52 -23.10
N ALA A 556 -10.28 12.75 -24.08
CA ALA A 556 -10.82 11.41 -23.84
C ALA A 556 -9.74 10.44 -23.33
N ALA A 557 -8.58 10.41 -23.98
CA ALA A 557 -7.45 9.59 -23.57
C ALA A 557 -6.91 10.02 -22.19
N GLU A 558 -6.84 11.32 -21.91
CA GLU A 558 -6.44 11.86 -20.59
C GLU A 558 -7.35 11.34 -19.48
N SER A 559 -8.67 11.31 -19.69
CA SER A 559 -9.61 10.76 -18.70
C SER A 559 -9.35 9.28 -18.42
N ILE A 560 -8.99 8.49 -19.44
CA ILE A 560 -8.66 7.07 -19.29
C ILE A 560 -7.37 6.91 -18.50
N VAL A 561 -6.32 7.66 -18.86
CA VAL A 561 -5.01 7.65 -18.18
C VAL A 561 -5.17 8.06 -16.72
N LEU A 562 -5.88 9.15 -16.42
CA LEU A 562 -6.16 9.59 -15.05
C LEU A 562 -6.92 8.52 -14.27
N SER A 563 -7.98 7.95 -14.84
CA SER A 563 -8.77 6.92 -14.17
C SER A 563 -7.92 5.70 -13.81
N ARG A 564 -7.04 5.25 -14.71
CA ARG A 564 -6.11 4.15 -14.45
C ARG A 564 -5.10 4.51 -13.37
N MET A 565 -4.39 5.62 -13.53
CA MET A 565 -3.34 6.05 -12.60
C MET A 565 -3.90 6.13 -11.17
N LEU A 566 -5.01 6.86 -11.02
CA LEU A 566 -5.58 7.20 -9.71
C LEU A 566 -6.36 6.05 -9.09
N GLY A 567 -6.99 5.19 -9.90
CA GLY A 567 -7.69 3.99 -9.43
C GLY A 567 -6.77 2.94 -8.79
N SER A 568 -5.45 3.09 -8.90
CA SER A 568 -4.47 2.18 -8.30
C SER A 568 -3.94 2.61 -6.92
N GLN A 569 -4.49 3.68 -6.32
CA GLN A 569 -4.06 4.12 -5.00
C GLN A 569 -4.34 3.04 -3.94
N ARG A 570 -3.28 2.61 -3.25
CA ARG A 570 -3.35 1.61 -2.19
C ARG A 570 -3.85 2.23 -0.89
N LEU A 571 -4.10 1.40 0.12
CA LEU A 571 -4.56 1.87 1.43
C LEU A 571 -3.56 2.79 2.14
N ASP A 572 -2.28 2.47 2.02
CA ASP A 572 -1.19 3.27 2.52
C ASP A 572 -1.11 4.66 1.85
N GLY A 573 -1.97 4.95 0.86
CA GLY A 573 -2.01 6.22 0.15
C GLY A 573 -1.01 6.31 -0.99
N GLY A 574 -0.08 5.35 -1.07
CA GLY A 574 0.89 5.26 -2.14
C GLY A 574 0.35 4.56 -3.38
N PHE A 575 1.15 4.59 -4.43
CA PHE A 575 0.89 3.92 -5.71
C PHE A 575 1.93 2.81 -5.98
N GLY A 576 2.71 2.43 -4.97
CA GLY A 576 3.67 1.33 -5.04
C GLY A 576 5.07 1.75 -4.59
N THR A 577 5.55 2.87 -5.15
CA THR A 577 6.86 3.46 -4.81
C THR A 577 6.72 4.98 -4.67
N PRO A 578 7.64 5.67 -3.97
CA PRO A 578 7.74 7.12 -3.97
C PRO A 578 7.66 7.78 -5.35
N LEU A 579 8.45 7.35 -6.33
CA LEU A 579 8.46 7.98 -7.66
C LEU A 579 7.10 7.86 -8.36
N ARG A 580 6.52 6.65 -8.36
CA ARG A 580 5.19 6.41 -8.92
C ARG A 580 4.11 7.21 -8.19
N THR A 581 4.22 7.32 -6.86
CA THR A 581 3.27 8.11 -6.05
C THR A 581 3.34 9.58 -6.40
N ALA A 582 4.55 10.12 -6.56
CA ALA A 582 4.76 11.50 -6.99
C ALA A 582 4.17 11.77 -8.39
N ALA A 583 4.38 10.85 -9.34
CA ALA A 583 3.79 10.95 -10.67
C ALA A 583 2.25 10.97 -10.63
N CYS A 584 1.63 10.10 -9.83
CA CYS A 584 0.19 10.08 -9.63
C CYS A 584 -0.34 11.35 -8.94
N LEU A 585 0.38 11.89 -7.95
CA LEU A 585 0.01 13.15 -7.29
C LEU A 585 0.08 14.34 -8.25
N GLU A 586 1.11 14.41 -9.08
CA GLU A 586 1.24 15.46 -10.09
C GLU A 586 0.11 15.36 -11.11
N GLY A 587 -0.18 14.14 -11.61
CA GLY A 587 -1.30 13.90 -12.52
C GLY A 587 -2.65 14.25 -11.90
N ALA A 588 -2.91 13.86 -10.65
CA ALA A 588 -4.11 14.24 -9.91
C ALA A 588 -4.23 15.76 -9.79
N ALA A 589 -3.13 16.47 -9.51
CA ALA A 589 -3.15 17.91 -9.37
C ALA A 589 -3.54 18.65 -10.65
N MET A 590 -3.36 18.05 -11.83
CA MET A 590 -3.79 18.59 -13.12
C MET A 590 -5.32 18.49 -13.35
N MET A 591 -6.04 17.68 -12.56
CA MET A 591 -7.49 17.61 -12.66
C MET A 591 -8.13 18.95 -12.27
N PRO A 592 -9.26 19.36 -12.88
CA PRO A 592 -9.98 20.58 -12.47
C PRO A 592 -10.44 20.57 -11.02
N SER A 593 -10.75 19.38 -10.46
CA SER A 593 -11.23 19.19 -9.10
C SER A 593 -10.70 17.87 -8.54
N PRO A 594 -9.42 17.82 -8.12
CA PRO A 594 -8.86 16.62 -7.53
C PRO A 594 -9.54 16.31 -6.20
N GLU A 595 -9.71 15.02 -5.90
CA GLU A 595 -10.21 14.60 -4.59
C GLU A 595 -9.17 14.95 -3.50
N PRO A 596 -9.50 15.80 -2.52
CA PRO A 596 -8.52 16.21 -1.50
C PRO A 596 -7.96 15.04 -0.71
N LEU A 597 -8.79 14.04 -0.41
CA LEU A 597 -8.38 12.86 0.33
C LEU A 597 -7.31 12.03 -0.41
N LEU A 598 -7.42 11.91 -1.74
CA LEU A 598 -6.41 11.24 -2.56
C LEU A 598 -5.05 11.93 -2.42
N LEU A 599 -5.04 13.27 -2.53
CA LEU A 599 -3.84 14.07 -2.42
C LEU A 599 -3.22 14.01 -1.02
N GLU A 600 -4.04 14.16 0.02
CA GLU A 600 -3.61 14.07 1.43
C GLU A 600 -2.92 12.73 1.72
N ARG A 601 -3.51 11.63 1.25
CA ARG A 601 -3.00 10.28 1.49
C ARG A 601 -1.68 10.02 0.75
N GLY A 602 -1.57 10.45 -0.51
CA GLY A 602 -0.32 10.32 -1.27
C GLY A 602 0.79 11.23 -0.72
N ALA A 603 0.46 12.46 -0.32
CA ALA A 603 1.42 13.36 0.31
C ALA A 603 1.95 12.78 1.63
N ARG A 604 1.07 12.21 2.45
CA ARG A 604 1.47 11.51 3.68
C ARG A 604 2.34 10.28 3.41
N TYR A 605 2.01 9.49 2.39
CA TYR A 605 2.85 8.37 1.96
C TYR A 605 4.27 8.83 1.60
N LEU A 606 4.41 9.91 0.82
CA LEU A 606 5.71 10.47 0.48
C LEU A 606 6.46 10.98 1.71
N GLY A 607 5.80 11.74 2.59
CA GLY A 607 6.42 12.27 3.81
C GLY A 607 6.98 11.18 4.73
N GLU A 608 6.29 10.03 4.85
CA GLU A 608 6.75 8.93 5.70
C GLU A 608 7.89 8.10 5.09
N LEU A 609 8.07 8.15 3.77
CA LEU A 609 9.20 7.51 3.08
C LEU A 609 10.38 8.46 2.85
N GLN A 610 10.24 9.73 3.24
CA GLN A 610 11.33 10.69 3.17
C GLN A 610 12.42 10.30 4.17
N LEU A 611 13.66 10.28 3.70
CA LEU A 611 14.84 10.04 4.51
C LEU A 611 15.13 11.24 5.42
N VAL A 612 15.94 11.01 6.45
CA VAL A 612 16.29 12.03 7.45
C VAL A 612 16.99 13.27 6.87
N ASP A 613 17.62 13.13 5.71
CA ASP A 613 18.29 14.22 4.98
C ASP A 613 17.35 14.97 4.02
N GLY A 614 16.04 14.67 4.03
CA GLY A 614 15.05 15.28 3.14
C GLY A 614 14.94 14.62 1.76
N SER A 615 15.80 13.66 1.44
CA SER A 615 15.75 12.94 0.16
C SER A 615 14.76 11.76 0.18
N TRP A 616 14.50 11.17 -0.98
CA TRP A 616 13.88 9.84 -1.09
C TRP A 616 14.90 8.80 -1.57
N PRO A 617 14.68 7.50 -1.30
CA PRO A 617 15.49 6.43 -1.89
C PRO A 617 15.58 6.58 -3.42
N ALA A 618 16.74 6.27 -4.01
CA ALA A 618 16.89 6.28 -5.45
C ALA A 618 16.05 5.18 -6.10
N GLU A 619 15.25 5.53 -7.09
CA GLU A 619 14.35 4.61 -7.78
C GLU A 619 14.66 4.47 -9.28
N PRO A 620 14.31 3.31 -9.89
CA PRO A 620 14.36 3.12 -11.33
C PRO A 620 13.54 4.18 -12.06
N LEU A 621 14.18 5.03 -12.87
CA LEU A 621 13.47 5.99 -13.71
C LEU A 621 13.38 5.54 -15.18
N TYR A 622 14.52 5.22 -15.80
CA TYR A 622 14.57 4.72 -17.16
C TYR A 622 15.62 3.62 -17.33
N ARG A 623 15.39 2.74 -18.31
CA ARG A 623 16.23 1.61 -18.67
C ARG A 623 17.49 2.08 -19.37
N VAL A 624 18.67 1.69 -18.88
CA VAL A 624 20.00 1.99 -19.45
C VAL A 624 20.68 0.71 -19.96
N PRO A 625 21.49 0.78 -21.03
CA PRO A 625 22.31 -0.36 -21.44
C PRO A 625 23.41 -0.58 -20.41
N MET A 626 23.73 -1.84 -20.16
CA MET A 626 24.77 -2.27 -19.23
C MET A 626 25.78 -3.16 -19.97
N LYS A 627 26.86 -3.52 -19.28
CA LYS A 627 27.88 -4.45 -19.78
C LYS A 627 27.26 -5.72 -20.37
N ASP A 628 27.89 -6.24 -21.43
CA ASP A 628 27.57 -7.52 -22.06
C ASP A 628 26.12 -7.61 -22.58
N GLY A 629 25.55 -6.46 -22.99
CA GLY A 629 24.19 -6.38 -23.54
C GLY A 629 23.08 -6.55 -22.50
N ARG A 630 23.40 -6.50 -21.20
CA ARG A 630 22.39 -6.49 -20.15
C ARG A 630 21.68 -5.14 -20.08
N GLU A 631 20.50 -5.13 -19.47
CA GLU A 631 19.76 -3.91 -19.21
C GLU A 631 19.74 -3.62 -17.71
N GLY A 632 19.83 -2.35 -17.37
CA GLY A 632 19.75 -1.81 -16.02
C GLY A 632 18.76 -0.66 -15.96
N HIS A 633 18.74 0.06 -14.85
CA HIS A 633 17.96 1.29 -14.71
C HIS A 633 18.84 2.38 -14.13
N HIS A 634 18.64 3.61 -14.57
CA HIS A 634 19.21 4.78 -13.91
C HIS A 634 18.50 5.02 -12.57
N LEU A 635 19.27 5.09 -11.48
CA LEU A 635 18.84 5.35 -10.10
C LEU A 635 19.53 6.61 -9.57
N GLY A 636 18.91 7.78 -9.79
CA GLY A 636 19.40 9.05 -9.26
C GLY A 636 18.67 9.44 -7.98
N ARG A 637 19.36 9.53 -6.84
CA ARG A 637 18.74 10.00 -5.58
C ARG A 637 18.25 11.45 -5.67
N ALA A 638 19.08 12.34 -6.21
CA ALA A 638 18.70 13.73 -6.45
C ALA A 638 17.55 13.85 -7.44
N LEU A 639 17.59 13.07 -8.53
CA LEU A 639 16.52 13.05 -9.52
C LEU A 639 15.19 12.55 -8.93
N THR A 640 15.22 11.42 -8.22
CA THR A 640 14.03 10.87 -7.54
C THR A 640 13.45 11.88 -6.56
N THR A 641 14.33 12.55 -5.80
CA THR A 641 13.92 13.59 -4.84
C THR A 641 13.28 14.79 -5.53
N ALA A 642 13.83 15.27 -6.66
CA ALA A 642 13.25 16.37 -7.41
C ALA A 642 11.86 16.04 -7.96
N LEU A 643 11.68 14.82 -8.49
CA LEU A 643 10.39 14.36 -8.99
C LEU A 643 9.36 14.19 -7.86
N CYS A 644 9.78 13.66 -6.70
CA CYS A 644 8.95 13.55 -5.51
C CYS A 644 8.53 14.91 -4.95
N ALA A 645 9.49 15.82 -4.81
CA ALA A 645 9.24 17.19 -4.35
C ALA A 645 8.27 17.94 -5.27
N ARG A 646 8.41 17.77 -6.60
CA ARG A 646 7.47 18.38 -7.55
C ARG A 646 6.05 17.81 -7.40
N GLY A 647 5.90 16.49 -7.34
CA GLY A 647 4.59 15.86 -7.13
C GLY A 647 3.93 16.31 -5.82
N LEU A 648 4.73 16.43 -4.75
CA LEU A 648 4.28 16.93 -3.46
C LEU A 648 3.85 18.41 -3.51
N ALA A 649 4.64 19.27 -4.16
CA ALA A 649 4.32 20.68 -4.35
C ALA A 649 3.03 20.87 -5.16
N ALA A 650 2.85 20.09 -6.23
CA ALA A 650 1.63 20.11 -7.03
C ALA A 650 0.39 19.72 -6.19
N ALA A 651 0.49 18.67 -5.37
CA ALA A 651 -0.58 18.26 -4.45
C ALA A 651 -0.91 19.36 -3.42
N LEU A 652 0.12 19.94 -2.78
CA LEU A 652 -0.02 21.00 -1.77
C LEU A 652 -0.73 22.24 -2.33
N SER A 653 -0.37 22.68 -3.54
CA SER A 653 -1.02 23.81 -4.23
C SER A 653 -2.54 23.61 -4.37
N ARG A 654 -2.97 22.39 -4.70
CA ARG A 654 -4.41 22.06 -4.82
C ARG A 654 -5.10 21.94 -3.46
N LEU A 655 -4.41 21.44 -2.44
CA LEU A 655 -4.95 21.39 -1.07
C LEU A 655 -5.14 22.78 -0.46
N GLY A 656 -4.20 23.71 -0.70
CA GLY A 656 -4.30 25.09 -0.23
C GLY A 656 -5.46 25.86 -0.85
N THR A 657 -5.59 25.80 -2.19
CA THR A 657 -6.67 26.49 -2.92
C THR A 657 -8.07 25.91 -2.64
N GLY A 658 -8.16 24.63 -2.29
CA GLY A 658 -9.42 24.00 -1.89
C GLY A 658 -9.90 24.40 -0.49
N GLY A 659 -8.97 24.75 0.41
CA GLY A 659 -9.27 25.23 1.76
C GLY A 659 -9.96 26.59 1.78
N GLU A 660 -9.51 27.52 0.93
CA GLU A 660 -10.07 28.88 0.84
C GLU A 660 -11.49 28.94 0.26
N ARG A 661 -11.95 27.91 -0.47
CA ARG A 661 -13.34 27.83 -0.95
C ARG A 661 -14.30 27.16 0.04
N ARG A 662 -13.78 26.48 1.06
CA ARG A 662 -14.58 25.76 2.08
C ARG A 662 -14.65 26.49 3.41
N ALA A 663 -13.69 27.38 3.70
CA ALA A 663 -13.77 28.39 4.76
C ALA A 663 -14.63 29.57 4.29
#